data_AF-A0AAJ1PAX4-F1
#
_entry.id   AF-A0AAJ1PAX4-F1
#
_cell.length_a   1.000
_cell.length_b   1.000
_cell.length_c   1.000
_cell.angle_alpha   90.00
_cell.angle_beta   90.00
_cell.angle_gamma   90.00
#
_symmetry.space_group_name_H-M   'P 1'
#
loop_
_entity.id
_entity.type
_entity.pdbx_description
1 polymer ?
#
loop_
_entity_poly.entity_id
_entity_poly.type
_entity_poly.pdbx_seq_one_letter_code
_entity_poly.pdbx_strand_id
1 'polypeptide(L)'
;MRSPSQADDYYRRLGQLLFIAYSLKLSDLHYENIIPCGAYPIIIDYEALGSDNIRRPIGVSQAYRNLVSGQRHSVILTGMLPTGSFTDKMDRLSPLYEVHFNNRVREIVDFAQDTMRFQRIGGLLTETRHLPYTIDGSESPIAVTGHEEAFLAGFRAAYETFLSCKEDIIDRIASSQDCVARILFRNTKEYGAALLMMESERCHGCSDQILAKFSSAGRDIDESIRHSEERTLRAGYIPAFFCGFGDTGILNESGDVVGQLERSPESSLSQHIMSIDRARLAEQLRLIDFSLFGVRQMTEKKWERCPRLSIDANIDMGKVREAESHVRNIISEACHKSSDGSVNWLSLSVDDMDSLVLGPMDDGIYKGTAGVLLALGEENAGTSSNDNLKSGSAYMGKLSSMMADAFLTSDAILPIMERVAKTDDCHDVLTGNAGLILASRNRHDKRWIRFVDIAADHLVQSSFQHDGYPMWPIGNRARSENASFAHGNAGIGTALMFAYRLTGDATYWRTALKAMESDCRFALSGGLWRDTRKPGNELTANWCHGITGMAVSRILWLEQDKDSGRELLTNRLRSGMMNELKDSLCYLLSSIHDLGSFSLCHGVSGSIQVLLYAFEHHLLDGQQVRTLNENINDFIRFGLTVDWRCGTSNYYCYSLMTGLAGVLALLKQIKSENICLEPLIPLCQVKD
;
A
#
# COMPACT_ATOMS: atom_id res chain seq x y z
N MET A 1 -26.75 24.05 17.26
CA MET A 1 -27.82 24.34 16.27
C MET A 1 -29.19 24.30 16.93
N ARG A 2 -30.18 24.99 16.36
CA ARG A 2 -31.56 25.03 16.89
C ARG A 2 -32.43 23.86 16.40
N SER A 3 -32.04 23.19 15.32
CA SER A 3 -32.68 21.97 14.81
C SER A 3 -31.67 21.12 14.01
N PRO A 4 -31.91 19.80 13.87
CA PRO A 4 -31.12 18.92 12.99
C PRO A 4 -31.14 19.36 11.52
N SER A 5 -32.20 20.04 11.06
CA SER A 5 -32.30 20.57 9.69
C SER A 5 -31.27 21.66 9.36
N GLN A 6 -30.61 22.26 10.36
CA GLN A 6 -29.51 23.20 10.14
C GLN A 6 -28.16 22.50 9.85
N ALA A 7 -28.09 21.17 10.04
CA ALA A 7 -26.88 20.39 9.76
C ALA A 7 -26.53 20.38 8.27
N ASP A 8 -27.52 20.25 7.39
CA ASP A 8 -27.32 20.37 5.94
C ASP A 8 -26.75 21.74 5.56
N ASP A 9 -27.21 22.82 6.20
CA ASP A 9 -26.68 24.16 5.94
C ASP A 9 -25.22 24.29 6.40
N TYR A 10 -24.86 23.70 7.54
CA TYR A 10 -23.48 23.65 8.02
C TYR A 10 -22.59 22.89 7.05
N TYR A 11 -22.97 21.67 6.66
CA TYR A 11 -22.18 20.85 5.75
C TYR A 11 -22.12 21.43 4.35
N ARG A 12 -23.18 22.08 3.86
CA ARG A 12 -23.14 22.86 2.62
C ARG A 12 -22.11 23.99 2.70
N ARG A 13 -22.08 24.76 3.80
CA ARG A 13 -21.06 25.80 4.00
C ARG A 13 -19.66 25.21 4.15
N LEU A 14 -19.52 24.06 4.80
CA LEU A 14 -18.23 23.38 4.94
C LEU A 14 -17.70 22.88 3.58
N GLY A 15 -18.60 22.43 2.69
CA GLY A 15 -18.26 22.11 1.30
C GLY A 15 -17.83 23.34 0.50
N GLN A 16 -18.47 24.49 0.73
CA GLN A 16 -18.02 25.77 0.15
C GLN A 16 -16.63 26.16 0.67
N LEU A 17 -16.37 25.99 1.97
CA LEU A 17 -15.04 26.24 2.57
C LEU A 17 -13.98 25.29 2.00
N LEU A 18 -14.30 24.01 1.78
CA LEU A 18 -13.37 23.08 1.11
C LEU A 18 -12.96 23.62 -0.26
N PHE A 19 -13.91 24.15 -1.03
CA PHE A 19 -13.58 24.75 -2.33
C PHE A 19 -12.71 26.00 -2.19
N ILE A 20 -13.02 26.89 -1.23
CA ILE A 20 -12.22 28.09 -0.96
C ILE A 20 -10.79 27.70 -0.54
N ALA A 21 -10.64 26.71 0.33
CA ALA A 21 -9.34 26.21 0.74
C ALA A 21 -8.57 25.62 -0.45
N TYR A 22 -9.24 24.81 -1.28
CA TYR A 22 -8.67 24.27 -2.51
C TYR A 22 -8.23 25.37 -3.48
N SER A 23 -9.05 26.39 -3.72
CA SER A 23 -8.73 27.45 -4.70
C SER A 23 -7.60 28.37 -4.23
N LEU A 24 -7.46 28.56 -2.91
CA LEU A 24 -6.44 29.39 -2.29
C LEU A 24 -5.18 28.62 -1.87
N LYS A 25 -5.07 27.32 -2.21
CA LYS A 25 -3.99 26.43 -1.72
C LYS A 25 -3.80 26.52 -0.20
N LEU A 26 -4.90 26.61 0.53
CA LEU A 26 -4.87 26.57 1.98
C LEU A 26 -4.76 25.11 2.43
N SER A 27 -3.74 24.83 3.23
CA SER A 27 -3.45 23.51 3.80
C SER A 27 -3.58 23.54 5.33
N ASP A 28 -3.37 22.39 5.97
CA ASP A 28 -3.39 22.25 7.44
C ASP A 28 -4.77 22.55 8.09
N LEU A 29 -5.87 22.40 7.35
CA LEU A 29 -7.24 22.54 7.89
C LEU A 29 -7.75 21.24 8.52
N HIS A 30 -7.02 20.79 9.54
CA HIS A 30 -7.39 19.65 10.37
C HIS A 30 -8.54 20.00 11.34
N TYR A 31 -9.07 18.99 12.02
CA TYR A 31 -10.23 19.12 12.92
C TYR A 31 -10.04 20.22 13.98
N GLU A 32 -8.81 20.43 14.48
CA GLU A 32 -8.50 21.46 15.47
C GLU A 32 -8.66 22.90 14.95
N ASN A 33 -8.64 23.09 13.62
CA ASN A 33 -8.64 24.40 12.96
C ASN A 33 -10.03 24.84 12.46
N ILE A 34 -11.09 24.08 12.77
CA ILE A 34 -12.47 24.43 12.42
C ILE A 34 -13.37 24.37 13.66
N ILE A 35 -14.09 25.47 13.91
CA ILE A 35 -15.04 25.58 15.02
C ILE A 35 -16.48 25.74 14.47
N PRO A 36 -17.45 24.99 14.98
CA PRO A 36 -18.85 25.15 14.61
C PRO A 36 -19.50 26.33 15.35
N CYS A 37 -19.86 27.39 14.63
CA CYS A 37 -20.66 28.51 15.15
C CYS A 37 -22.11 28.40 14.63
N GLY A 38 -22.91 27.58 15.30
CA GLY A 38 -24.26 27.26 14.83
C GLY A 38 -24.22 26.53 13.49
N ALA A 39 -24.74 27.14 12.43
CA ALA A 39 -24.69 26.58 11.08
C ALA A 39 -23.49 27.09 10.26
N TYR A 40 -22.56 27.84 10.86
CA TYR A 40 -21.38 28.40 10.19
C TYR A 40 -20.10 27.70 10.67
N PRO A 41 -19.40 26.95 9.81
CA PRO A 41 -18.03 26.51 10.10
C PRO A 41 -17.08 27.71 10.04
N ILE A 42 -16.25 27.89 11.07
CA ILE A 42 -15.30 28.99 11.18
C ILE A 42 -13.88 28.42 11.18
N ILE A 43 -13.07 28.84 10.22
CA ILE A 43 -11.63 28.56 10.20
C ILE A 43 -10.97 29.50 11.21
N ILE A 44 -10.21 28.94 12.15
CA ILE A 44 -9.49 29.72 13.16
C ILE A 44 -8.01 29.92 12.82
N ASP A 45 -7.47 29.09 11.94
CA ASP A 45 -6.10 29.16 11.48
C ASP A 45 -6.02 29.10 9.95
N TYR A 46 -5.41 30.12 9.35
CA TYR A 46 -5.28 30.31 7.91
C TYR A 46 -3.87 30.76 7.51
N GLU A 47 -2.89 30.59 8.39
CA GLU A 47 -1.52 31.07 8.18
C GLU A 47 -0.76 30.34 7.06
N ALA A 48 -1.20 29.11 6.72
CA ALA A 48 -0.62 28.28 5.66
C ALA A 48 -1.22 28.54 4.26
N LEU A 49 -1.81 29.73 4.05
CA LEU A 49 -2.39 30.12 2.76
C LEU A 49 -1.31 30.28 1.68
N GLY A 50 -1.54 29.70 0.50
CA GLY A 50 -0.60 29.80 -0.62
C GLY A 50 0.71 29.02 -0.41
N SER A 51 0.81 28.24 0.67
CA SER A 51 1.99 27.40 0.92
C SER A 51 2.02 26.27 -0.09
N ASP A 52 3.02 26.28 -0.98
CA ASP A 52 3.36 25.08 -1.73
C ASP A 52 4.09 24.08 -0.83
N ASN A 53 3.85 22.79 -1.09
CA ASN A 53 4.59 21.74 -0.41
C ASN A 53 5.95 21.55 -1.14
N ILE A 54 7.02 22.06 -0.54
CA ILE A 54 8.35 22.25 -1.17
C ILE A 54 9.21 20.97 -1.18
N ARG A 55 8.71 19.89 -0.57
CA ARG A 55 9.41 18.60 -0.59
C ARG A 55 9.65 18.17 -2.03
N ARG A 56 10.92 18.04 -2.43
CA ARG A 56 11.27 17.58 -3.78
C ARG A 56 10.83 16.12 -3.91
N PRO A 57 9.95 15.76 -4.86
CA PRO A 57 9.57 14.38 -5.02
C PRO A 57 10.79 13.56 -5.42
N ILE A 58 11.24 12.67 -4.53
CA ILE A 58 12.33 11.71 -4.77
C ILE A 58 11.81 10.56 -5.64
N GLY A 59 11.14 10.89 -6.74
CA GLY A 59 10.58 9.95 -7.71
C GLY A 59 11.54 9.73 -8.87
N VAL A 60 11.73 8.46 -9.25
CA VAL A 60 12.70 8.05 -10.28
C VAL A 60 12.32 8.58 -11.67
N SER A 61 11.02 8.61 -12.01
CA SER A 61 10.53 8.98 -13.35
C SER A 61 9.72 10.29 -13.38
N GLN A 62 9.62 10.92 -14.55
CA GLN A 62 8.80 12.12 -14.72
C GLN A 62 7.31 11.84 -14.52
N ALA A 63 6.82 10.67 -14.92
CA ALA A 63 5.42 10.26 -14.70
C ALA A 63 5.06 10.18 -13.22
N TYR A 64 5.96 9.62 -12.40
CA TYR A 64 5.79 9.61 -10.94
C TYR A 64 5.68 11.05 -10.41
N ARG A 65 6.64 11.92 -10.76
CA ARG A 65 6.67 13.32 -10.29
C ARG A 65 5.43 14.10 -10.71
N ASN A 66 4.94 13.88 -11.93
CA ASN A 66 3.74 14.49 -12.46
C ASN A 66 2.49 14.10 -11.65
N LEU A 67 2.34 12.82 -11.30
CA LEU A 67 1.21 12.35 -10.47
C LEU A 67 1.27 12.90 -9.04
N VAL A 68 2.45 12.91 -8.40
CA VAL A 68 2.63 13.54 -7.08
C VAL A 68 2.26 15.02 -7.13
N SER A 69 2.73 15.73 -8.15
CA SER A 69 2.40 17.14 -8.34
C SER A 69 0.89 17.34 -8.54
N GLY A 70 0.23 16.51 -9.34
CA GLY A 70 -1.22 16.55 -9.54
C GLY A 70 -2.01 16.42 -8.24
N GLN A 71 -1.64 15.45 -7.38
CA GLN A 71 -2.25 15.27 -6.06
C GLN A 71 -2.07 16.50 -5.14
N ARG A 72 -0.89 17.14 -5.18
CA ARG A 72 -0.64 18.38 -4.42
C ARG A 72 -1.53 19.54 -4.87
N HIS A 73 -2.02 19.53 -6.10
CA HIS A 73 -2.94 20.54 -6.63
C HIS A 73 -4.41 20.07 -6.56
N SER A 74 -4.77 19.32 -5.53
CA SER A 74 -6.11 18.77 -5.35
C SER A 74 -6.69 19.08 -3.97
N VAL A 75 -7.98 18.84 -3.81
CA VAL A 75 -8.72 18.96 -2.53
C VAL A 75 -8.10 18.18 -1.37
N ILE A 76 -7.28 17.15 -1.66
CA ILE A 76 -6.59 16.35 -0.64
C ILE A 76 -5.58 17.19 0.16
N LEU A 77 -4.94 18.20 -0.46
CA LEU A 77 -3.94 19.04 0.22
C LEU A 77 -4.54 19.86 1.37
N THR A 78 -5.84 20.13 1.34
CA THR A 78 -6.50 20.99 2.34
C THR A 78 -6.39 20.45 3.77
N GLY A 79 -6.25 19.13 3.95
CA GLY A 79 -6.29 18.49 5.26
C GLY A 79 -7.72 18.28 5.81
N MET A 80 -8.75 18.76 5.11
CA MET A 80 -10.15 18.64 5.53
C MET A 80 -10.75 17.26 5.24
N LEU A 81 -10.25 16.57 4.22
CA LEU A 81 -10.81 15.29 3.79
C LEU A 81 -10.23 14.14 4.64
N PRO A 82 -11.04 13.13 4.99
CA PRO A 82 -10.56 11.99 5.77
C PRO A 82 -9.56 11.16 4.95
N THR A 83 -8.54 10.65 5.64
CA THR A 83 -7.74 9.53 5.16
C THR A 83 -8.47 8.24 5.53
N GLY A 84 -8.82 7.41 4.55
CA GLY A 84 -9.66 6.24 4.77
C GLY A 84 -8.91 5.14 5.53
N SER A 85 -9.11 4.96 6.83
CA SER A 85 -8.61 3.79 7.57
C SER A 85 -9.65 2.67 7.64
N PHE A 86 -9.22 1.42 7.49
CA PHE A 86 -10.05 0.23 7.76
C PHE A 86 -10.20 -0.06 9.26
N THR A 87 -9.42 0.60 10.11
CA THR A 87 -9.53 0.46 11.56
C THR A 87 -10.31 1.65 12.12
N ASP A 88 -11.29 1.40 12.99
CA ASP A 88 -12.03 2.44 13.72
C ASP A 88 -11.14 3.26 14.68
N LYS A 89 -9.83 2.99 14.72
CA LYS A 89 -8.92 3.39 15.79
C LYS A 89 -7.83 4.39 15.39
N MET A 90 -7.85 4.91 14.17
CA MET A 90 -6.79 5.82 13.71
C MET A 90 -7.30 7.13 13.11
N ASP A 91 -7.03 8.20 13.88
CA ASP A 91 -6.79 9.59 13.52
C ASP A 91 -7.28 10.04 12.15
N ARG A 92 -8.59 10.09 12.02
CA ARG A 92 -9.25 10.98 11.07
C ARG A 92 -9.04 12.40 11.56
N LEU A 93 -7.90 13.04 11.23
CA LEU A 93 -7.66 14.47 11.48
C LEU A 93 -8.63 15.39 10.70
N SER A 94 -9.66 14.83 10.08
CA SER A 94 -10.65 15.52 9.28
C SER A 94 -11.71 16.16 10.18
N PRO A 95 -12.11 17.41 9.89
CA PRO A 95 -13.23 18.07 10.56
C PRO A 95 -14.61 17.46 10.26
N LEU A 96 -14.71 16.38 9.46
CA LEU A 96 -15.99 15.79 9.02
C LEU A 96 -16.51 14.65 9.90
N TYR A 97 -15.64 14.05 10.72
CA TYR A 97 -15.95 12.90 11.56
C TYR A 97 -15.44 13.11 12.98
N GLU A 98 -15.85 12.24 13.89
CA GLU A 98 -15.24 12.16 15.23
C GLU A 98 -13.76 11.77 15.09
N VAL A 99 -12.92 12.36 15.95
CA VAL A 99 -11.49 12.06 15.97
C VAL A 99 -11.19 11.19 17.18
N HIS A 100 -10.58 10.03 16.95
CA HIS A 100 -10.25 9.08 18.00
C HIS A 100 -8.73 8.94 18.15
N PHE A 101 -8.22 9.34 19.32
CA PHE A 101 -6.82 9.19 19.67
C PHE A 101 -6.61 7.94 20.52
N ASN A 102 -5.70 7.07 20.08
CA ASN A 102 -5.19 5.99 20.92
C ASN A 102 -4.06 6.51 21.80
N ASN A 103 -4.42 7.22 22.87
CA ASN A 103 -3.43 7.82 23.75
C ASN A 103 -3.06 6.86 24.88
N ARG A 104 -1.76 6.55 25.00
CA ARG A 104 -1.20 5.89 26.20
C ARG A 104 -0.67 6.97 27.12
N VAL A 105 -1.58 7.67 27.79
CA VAL A 105 -1.24 8.71 28.76
C VAL A 105 -0.78 8.09 30.08
N ARG A 106 0.20 8.75 30.71
CA ARG A 106 0.60 8.43 32.08
C ARG A 106 -0.31 9.22 33.01
N GLU A 107 -1.28 8.56 33.62
CA GLU A 107 -2.09 9.17 34.68
C GLU A 107 -1.47 8.85 36.03
N ILE A 108 -1.60 9.80 36.96
CA ILE A 108 -1.26 9.57 38.36
C ILE A 108 -2.43 8.80 38.97
N VAL A 109 -2.23 7.51 39.23
CA VAL A 109 -3.17 6.70 40.00
C VAL A 109 -2.82 6.78 41.48
N ASP A 110 -3.83 6.53 42.32
CA ASP A 110 -3.73 6.63 43.78
C ASP A 110 -3.27 8.04 44.24
N PHE A 111 -3.78 9.07 43.56
CA PHE A 111 -3.46 10.46 43.88
C PHE A 111 -3.77 10.76 45.37
N ALA A 112 -2.81 11.40 46.03
CA ALA A 112 -2.80 11.69 47.47
C ALA A 112 -2.78 10.44 48.40
N GLN A 113 -2.40 9.26 47.91
CA GLN A 113 -2.13 8.07 48.71
C GLN A 113 -0.63 7.71 48.69
N ASP A 114 -0.18 6.85 49.61
CA ASP A 114 1.19 6.34 49.68
C ASP A 114 1.52 5.35 48.54
N THR A 115 0.51 4.90 47.79
CA THR A 115 0.66 4.07 46.58
C THR A 115 0.67 4.87 45.26
N MET A 116 0.72 6.21 45.34
CA MET A 116 0.72 7.10 44.17
C MET A 116 1.80 6.72 43.14
N ARG A 117 1.38 6.47 41.90
CA ARG A 117 2.29 6.10 40.81
C ARG A 117 1.74 6.53 39.46
N PHE A 118 2.62 6.74 38.48
CA PHE A 118 2.19 6.87 37.09
C PHE A 118 1.81 5.50 36.54
N GLN A 119 0.55 5.35 36.13
CA GLN A 119 0.10 4.21 35.34
C GLN A 119 -0.11 4.63 33.90
N ARG A 120 0.41 3.85 32.95
CA ARG A 120 -0.03 3.99 31.57
C ARG A 120 -1.44 3.42 31.49
N ILE A 121 -2.42 4.31 31.40
CA ILE A 121 -3.79 3.93 31.12
C ILE A 121 -3.96 4.13 29.62
N GLY A 122 -4.25 3.05 28.91
CA GLY A 122 -4.68 3.13 27.52
C GLY A 122 -6.14 3.54 27.50
N GLY A 123 -6.45 4.66 26.87
CA GLY A 123 -7.81 5.13 26.66
C GLY A 123 -7.99 5.60 25.24
N LEU A 124 -9.15 5.29 24.64
CA LEU A 124 -9.57 5.93 23.41
C LEU A 124 -10.14 7.29 23.80
N LEU A 125 -9.45 8.38 23.44
CA LEU A 125 -9.99 9.72 23.59
C LEU A 125 -10.76 10.04 22.32
N THR A 126 -12.04 10.39 22.46
CA THR A 126 -12.87 10.87 21.35
C THR A 126 -13.00 12.38 21.45
N GLU A 127 -12.61 13.09 20.40
CA GLU A 127 -12.74 14.53 20.25
C GLU A 127 -13.82 14.85 19.22
N THR A 128 -14.73 15.76 19.59
CA THR A 128 -15.95 16.07 18.83
C THR A 128 -16.29 17.56 18.86
N ARG A 129 -15.49 18.41 19.53
CA ARG A 129 -15.78 19.84 19.69
C ARG A 129 -15.80 20.63 18.37
N HIS A 130 -15.14 20.10 17.33
CA HIS A 130 -15.17 20.64 15.97
C HIS A 130 -16.45 20.28 15.20
N LEU A 131 -17.23 19.32 15.69
CA LEU A 131 -18.51 18.92 15.09
C LEU A 131 -19.66 19.73 15.68
N PRO A 132 -20.65 20.09 14.86
CA PRO A 132 -21.81 20.78 15.37
C PRO A 132 -22.72 19.86 16.20
N TYR A 133 -23.46 20.42 17.16
CA TYR A 133 -24.38 19.72 18.05
C TYR A 133 -25.75 20.42 18.11
N THR A 134 -26.81 19.74 18.54
CA THR A 134 -28.13 20.36 18.82
C THR A 134 -28.21 20.91 20.25
N ILE A 135 -28.94 22.01 20.42
CA ILE A 135 -29.12 22.69 21.73
C ILE A 135 -30.24 22.04 22.58
N ASP A 136 -30.94 21.04 22.04
CA ASP A 136 -32.11 20.41 22.67
C ASP A 136 -31.80 19.41 23.80
N GLY A 137 -30.57 19.43 24.32
CA GLY A 137 -30.16 18.64 25.48
C GLY A 137 -29.69 17.22 25.18
N SER A 138 -29.63 16.82 23.91
CA SER A 138 -29.03 15.53 23.52
C SER A 138 -27.50 15.58 23.37
N GLU A 139 -26.88 16.76 23.29
CA GLU A 139 -25.43 17.03 23.15
C GLU A 139 -24.67 16.08 22.18
N SER A 140 -25.38 15.43 21.26
CA SER A 140 -24.77 14.49 20.33
C SER A 140 -24.11 15.26 19.19
N PRO A 141 -22.83 15.01 18.91
CA PRO A 141 -22.18 15.58 17.74
C PRO A 141 -22.82 15.03 16.46
N ILE A 142 -22.96 15.88 15.45
CA ILE A 142 -23.50 15.52 14.14
C ILE A 142 -22.33 15.45 13.17
N ALA A 143 -21.88 14.24 12.81
CA ALA A 143 -20.90 14.00 11.76
C ALA A 143 -21.49 14.21 10.35
N VAL A 144 -20.66 14.18 9.31
CA VAL A 144 -21.12 14.37 7.91
C VAL A 144 -22.03 13.24 7.41
N THR A 145 -22.06 12.10 8.09
CA THR A 145 -22.89 10.95 7.72
C THR A 145 -24.36 11.32 7.63
N GLY A 146 -24.97 11.11 6.46
CA GLY A 146 -26.35 11.53 6.15
C GLY A 146 -26.47 12.95 5.59
N HIS A 147 -25.37 13.71 5.53
CA HIS A 147 -25.27 15.09 5.05
C HIS A 147 -24.26 15.23 3.90
N GLU A 148 -23.75 14.13 3.35
CA GLU A 148 -22.69 14.12 2.34
C GLU A 148 -23.13 14.80 1.02
N GLU A 149 -24.40 14.67 0.64
CA GLU A 149 -24.95 15.35 -0.54
C GLU A 149 -24.94 16.88 -0.36
N ALA A 150 -25.29 17.38 0.83
CA ALA A 150 -25.24 18.80 1.14
C ALA A 150 -23.81 19.34 1.07
N PHE A 151 -22.84 18.59 1.59
CA PHE A 151 -21.41 18.88 1.49
C PHE A 151 -20.93 18.97 0.04
N LEU A 152 -21.23 17.95 -0.78
CA LEU A 152 -20.89 17.92 -2.20
C LEU A 152 -21.57 19.05 -2.99
N ALA A 153 -22.84 19.34 -2.71
CA ALA A 153 -23.58 20.44 -3.35
C ALA A 153 -22.96 21.80 -3.02
N GLY A 154 -22.52 22.00 -1.78
CA GLY A 154 -21.80 23.20 -1.34
C GLY A 154 -20.50 23.42 -2.12
N PHE A 155 -19.69 22.35 -2.26
CA PHE A 155 -18.46 22.39 -3.03
C PHE A 155 -18.73 22.74 -4.51
N ARG A 156 -19.70 22.07 -5.15
CA ARG A 156 -20.08 22.34 -6.55
C ARG A 156 -20.52 23.78 -6.76
N ALA A 157 -21.41 24.28 -5.91
CA ALA A 157 -21.94 25.64 -6.04
C ALA A 157 -20.84 26.71 -5.92
N ALA A 158 -19.90 26.53 -4.97
CA ALA A 158 -18.77 27.43 -4.82
C ALA A 158 -17.83 27.37 -6.03
N TYR A 159 -17.55 26.17 -6.55
CA TYR A 159 -16.73 25.98 -7.74
C TYR A 159 -17.32 26.67 -8.97
N GLU A 160 -18.61 26.44 -9.24
CA GLU A 160 -19.29 27.03 -10.40
C GLU A 160 -19.34 28.57 -10.31
N THR A 161 -19.59 29.10 -9.11
CA THR A 161 -19.55 30.55 -8.87
C THR A 161 -18.16 31.10 -9.13
N PHE A 162 -17.11 30.43 -8.64
CA PHE A 162 -15.72 30.84 -8.81
C PHE A 162 -15.29 30.94 -10.27
N LEU A 163 -15.76 30.03 -11.12
CA LEU A 163 -15.47 30.10 -12.57
C LEU A 163 -15.93 31.41 -13.21
N SER A 164 -16.95 32.08 -12.64
CA SER A 164 -17.47 33.36 -13.15
C SER A 164 -16.75 34.60 -12.62
N CYS A 165 -15.98 34.49 -11.53
CA CYS A 165 -15.28 35.61 -10.89
C CYS A 165 -13.75 35.40 -10.80
N LYS A 166 -13.23 34.45 -11.58
CA LYS A 166 -11.84 34.01 -11.56
C LYS A 166 -10.85 35.14 -11.85
N GLU A 167 -11.13 35.99 -12.83
CA GLU A 167 -10.27 37.12 -13.20
C GLU A 167 -10.19 38.16 -12.07
N ASP A 168 -11.32 38.55 -11.48
CA ASP A 168 -11.39 39.49 -10.35
C ASP A 168 -10.58 39.01 -9.13
N ILE A 169 -10.54 37.69 -8.89
CA ILE A 169 -9.78 37.10 -7.78
C ILE A 169 -8.28 37.20 -8.04
N ILE A 170 -7.84 36.96 -9.27
CA ILE A 170 -6.42 37.08 -9.65
C ILE A 170 -5.94 38.51 -9.49
N ASP A 171 -6.73 39.49 -9.90
CA ASP A 171 -6.39 40.91 -9.72
C ASP A 171 -6.24 41.29 -8.24
N ARG A 172 -7.07 40.72 -7.36
CA ARG A 172 -6.95 40.89 -5.90
C ARG A 172 -5.70 40.22 -5.33
N ILE A 173 -5.33 39.05 -5.83
CA ILE A 173 -4.10 38.36 -5.42
C ILE A 173 -2.87 39.16 -5.85
N ALA A 174 -2.85 39.66 -7.09
CA ALA A 174 -1.75 40.46 -7.63
C ALA A 174 -1.50 41.75 -6.81
N SER A 175 -2.55 42.31 -6.20
CA SER A 175 -2.47 43.50 -5.32
C SER A 175 -2.07 43.21 -3.86
N SER A 176 -1.84 41.95 -3.50
CA SER A 176 -1.52 41.52 -2.12
C SER A 176 -0.01 41.23 -1.89
N GLN A 177 0.87 42.01 -2.53
CA GLN A 177 2.33 41.76 -2.54
C GLN A 177 3.00 41.89 -1.15
N ASP A 178 2.40 42.68 -0.25
CA ASP A 178 2.94 42.93 1.09
C ASP A 178 2.68 41.78 2.08
N CYS A 179 1.99 40.73 1.65
CA CYS A 179 1.71 39.56 2.48
C CYS A 179 2.95 38.67 2.67
N VAL A 180 2.94 37.89 3.75
CA VAL A 180 3.95 36.86 4.03
C VAL A 180 3.23 35.53 4.15
N ALA A 181 3.72 34.52 3.42
CA ALA A 181 3.20 33.15 3.49
C ALA A 181 4.03 32.33 4.49
N ARG A 182 3.37 31.57 5.37
CA ARG A 182 4.04 30.55 6.19
C ARG A 182 4.32 29.32 5.34
N ILE A 183 5.52 28.77 5.48
CA ILE A 183 6.00 27.63 4.70
C ILE A 183 6.14 26.42 5.61
N LEU A 184 5.44 25.33 5.29
CA LEU A 184 5.44 24.10 6.07
C LEU A 184 6.26 22.99 5.40
N PHE A 185 7.41 22.64 5.98
CA PHE A 185 8.22 21.48 5.55
C PHE A 185 7.83 20.18 6.25
N ARG A 186 7.36 20.28 7.49
CA ARG A 186 6.99 19.16 8.37
C ARG A 186 5.80 19.54 9.21
N ASN A 187 5.07 18.53 9.69
CA ASN A 187 4.04 18.77 10.67
C ASN A 187 4.68 19.22 12.00
N THR A 188 4.08 20.20 12.68
CA THR A 188 4.51 20.71 13.98
C THR A 188 4.73 19.60 15.03
N LYS A 189 3.92 18.53 14.98
CA LYS A 189 4.04 17.35 15.86
C LYS A 189 5.38 16.60 15.68
N GLU A 190 5.97 16.60 14.48
CA GLU A 190 7.28 16.00 14.23
C GLU A 190 8.39 16.73 15.01
N TYR A 191 8.39 18.06 14.97
CA TYR A 191 9.33 18.88 15.73
C TYR A 191 9.13 18.71 17.24
N GLY A 192 7.87 18.72 17.69
CA GLY A 192 7.55 18.50 19.11
C GLY A 192 8.05 17.14 19.61
N ALA A 193 7.89 16.08 18.81
CA ALA A 193 8.42 14.76 19.16
C ALA A 193 9.96 14.74 19.26
N ALA A 194 10.66 15.44 18.36
CA ALA A 194 12.11 15.56 18.42
C ALA A 194 12.57 16.30 19.69
N LEU A 195 11.95 17.44 20.01
CA LEU A 195 12.22 18.20 21.24
C LEU A 195 12.00 17.35 22.50
N LEU A 196 10.85 16.68 22.60
CA LEU A 196 10.53 15.80 23.73
C LEU A 196 11.54 14.65 23.88
N MET A 197 12.05 14.10 22.77
CA MET A 197 13.08 13.06 22.83
C MET A 197 14.43 13.62 23.30
N MET A 198 14.81 14.82 22.88
CA MET A 198 16.07 15.45 23.30
C MET A 198 16.05 15.86 24.78
N GLU A 199 14.89 16.28 25.29
CA GLU A 199 14.69 16.62 26.71
C GLU A 199 14.53 15.39 27.61
N SER A 200 14.31 14.20 27.04
CA SER A 200 14.11 12.98 27.81
C SER A 200 15.38 12.54 28.54
N GLU A 201 15.27 12.31 29.86
CA GLU A 201 16.36 11.73 30.67
C GLU A 201 16.89 10.40 30.10
N ARG A 202 16.03 9.61 29.42
CA ARG A 202 16.41 8.33 28.80
C ARG A 202 17.34 8.51 27.60
N CYS A 203 17.31 9.67 26.96
CA CYS A 203 18.07 10.01 25.78
C CYS A 203 19.16 11.05 26.09
N HIS A 204 19.56 11.20 27.36
CA HIS A 204 20.57 12.15 27.77
C HIS A 204 21.89 11.91 26.99
N GLY A 205 22.41 12.96 26.35
CA GLY A 205 23.61 12.89 25.50
C GLY A 205 23.38 12.32 24.08
N CYS A 206 22.14 11.97 23.71
CA CYS A 206 21.83 11.42 22.37
C CYS A 206 21.31 12.47 21.37
N SER A 207 21.32 13.77 21.70
CA SER A 207 20.73 14.83 20.86
C SER A 207 21.28 14.82 19.43
N ASP A 208 22.59 14.63 19.24
CA ASP A 208 23.20 14.55 17.91
C ASP A 208 22.69 13.34 17.10
N GLN A 209 22.46 12.20 17.74
CA GLN A 209 21.92 11.01 17.08
C GLN A 209 20.45 11.18 16.71
N ILE A 210 19.67 11.85 17.58
CA ILE A 210 18.26 12.18 17.33
C ILE A 210 18.16 13.13 16.14
N LEU A 211 18.95 14.22 16.15
CA LEU A 211 18.96 15.22 15.08
C LEU A 211 19.49 14.64 13.76
N ALA A 212 20.52 13.78 13.79
CA ALA A 212 20.97 13.07 12.60
C ALA A 212 19.87 12.19 12.00
N LYS A 213 19.11 11.45 12.84
CA LYS A 213 17.95 10.67 12.38
C LYS A 213 16.86 11.58 11.84
N PHE A 214 16.51 12.65 12.54
CA PHE A 214 15.49 13.63 12.15
C PHE A 214 15.82 14.27 10.78
N SER A 215 17.05 14.74 10.62
CA SER A 215 17.59 15.30 9.38
C SER A 215 17.60 14.26 8.25
N SER A 216 17.96 13.01 8.55
CA SER A 216 17.95 11.93 7.54
C SER A 216 16.55 11.54 7.05
N ALA A 217 15.51 11.80 7.86
CA ALA A 217 14.12 11.55 7.51
C ALA A 217 13.53 12.63 6.58
N GLY A 218 14.18 13.79 6.46
CA GLY A 218 13.77 14.90 5.58
C GLY A 218 14.71 15.10 4.41
N ARG A 219 15.25 14.03 3.81
CA ARG A 219 16.22 14.12 2.70
C ARG A 219 15.65 14.75 1.41
N ASP A 220 14.34 14.87 1.34
CA ASP A 220 13.56 15.62 0.34
C ASP A 220 13.57 17.14 0.57
N ILE A 221 14.09 17.60 1.72
CA ILE A 221 14.26 19.00 2.11
C ILE A 221 15.71 19.43 1.88
N ASP A 222 15.89 20.67 1.42
CA ASP A 222 17.20 21.26 1.19
C ASP A 222 18.09 21.21 2.45
N GLU A 223 19.38 21.00 2.26
CA GLU A 223 20.35 20.86 3.35
C GLU A 223 20.47 22.13 4.19
N SER A 224 20.35 23.31 3.59
CA SER A 224 20.41 24.58 4.31
C SER A 224 19.22 24.76 5.26
N ILE A 225 18.04 24.32 4.83
CA ILE A 225 16.80 24.35 5.62
C ILE A 225 16.90 23.35 6.75
N ARG A 226 17.38 22.13 6.49
CA ARG A 226 17.62 21.12 7.55
C ARG A 226 18.62 21.60 8.61
N HIS A 227 19.65 22.34 8.22
CA HIS A 227 20.57 22.96 9.17
C HIS A 227 19.89 24.03 10.01
N SER A 228 18.98 24.82 9.42
CA SER A 228 18.16 25.78 10.18
C SER A 228 17.24 25.06 11.16
N GLU A 229 16.53 24.01 10.74
CA GLU A 229 15.70 23.17 11.61
C GLU A 229 16.51 22.67 12.82
N GLU A 230 17.68 22.10 12.57
CA GLU A 230 18.55 21.56 13.61
C GLU A 230 19.00 22.63 14.61
N ARG A 231 19.36 23.83 14.13
CA ARG A 231 19.77 24.95 14.98
C ARG A 231 18.63 25.38 15.91
N THR A 232 17.42 25.56 15.37
CA THR A 232 16.25 26.00 16.14
C THR A 232 15.81 24.94 17.15
N LEU A 233 15.84 23.66 16.77
CA LEU A 233 15.57 22.54 17.68
C LEU A 233 16.58 22.47 18.83
N ARG A 234 17.89 22.66 18.55
CA ARG A 234 18.93 22.71 19.60
C ARG A 234 18.72 23.87 20.57
N ALA A 235 18.11 24.96 20.12
CA ALA A 235 17.74 26.09 20.96
C ALA A 235 16.44 25.85 21.76
N GLY A 236 15.75 24.71 21.56
CA GLY A 236 14.52 24.36 22.26
C GLY A 236 13.24 24.91 21.61
N TYR A 237 13.31 25.40 20.37
CA TYR A 237 12.17 26.00 19.67
C TYR A 237 11.70 25.14 18.50
N ILE A 238 10.44 25.34 18.11
CA ILE A 238 9.87 24.73 16.90
C ILE A 238 10.28 25.62 15.71
N PRO A 239 10.92 25.05 14.66
CA PRO A 239 11.27 25.78 13.45
C PRO A 239 10.04 26.40 12.76
N ALA A 240 10.17 27.64 12.29
CA ALA A 240 9.16 28.34 11.51
C ALA A 240 9.81 29.01 10.29
N PHE A 241 9.16 28.89 9.13
CA PHE A 241 9.68 29.40 7.86
C PHE A 241 8.64 30.27 7.16
N PHE A 242 9.11 31.31 6.50
CA PHE A 242 8.28 32.33 5.86
C PHE A 242 8.82 32.68 4.48
N CYS A 243 7.94 33.17 3.60
CA CYS A 243 8.33 33.74 2.32
C CYS A 243 7.47 34.96 2.03
N GLY A 244 8.08 36.05 1.53
CA GLY A 244 7.30 37.16 0.99
C GLY A 244 6.41 36.66 -0.16
N PHE A 245 5.18 37.15 -0.26
CA PHE A 245 4.19 36.58 -1.18
C PHE A 245 4.60 36.71 -2.65
N GLY A 246 5.27 37.81 -3.02
CA GLY A 246 5.88 38.02 -4.34
C GLY A 246 7.35 37.58 -4.46
N ASP A 247 7.95 37.07 -3.38
CA ASP A 247 9.37 36.70 -3.32
C ASP A 247 9.54 35.17 -3.39
N THR A 248 10.79 34.71 -3.52
CA THR A 248 11.20 33.31 -3.52
C THR A 248 12.13 32.97 -2.35
N GLY A 249 12.68 33.97 -1.65
CA GLY A 249 13.56 33.74 -0.50
C GLY A 249 12.83 33.16 0.71
N ILE A 250 13.29 32.01 1.20
CA ILE A 250 12.76 31.38 2.41
C ILE A 250 13.50 31.97 3.61
N LEU A 251 12.76 32.61 4.50
CA LEU A 251 13.23 33.23 5.73
C LEU A 251 13.00 32.28 6.92
N ASN A 252 13.96 32.22 7.84
CA ASN A 252 13.75 31.61 9.15
C ASN A 252 13.10 32.62 10.14
N GLU A 253 12.92 32.20 11.39
CA GLU A 253 12.37 33.03 12.47
C GLU A 253 13.20 34.28 12.81
N SER A 254 14.49 34.27 12.44
CA SER A 254 15.41 35.40 12.65
C SER A 254 15.43 36.38 11.46
N GLY A 255 14.72 36.07 10.37
CA GLY A 255 14.73 36.84 9.13
C GLY A 255 15.92 36.55 8.20
N ASP A 256 16.70 35.51 8.48
CA ASP A 256 17.79 35.09 7.60
C ASP A 256 17.24 34.27 6.43
N VAL A 257 17.79 34.49 5.23
CA VAL A 257 17.49 33.66 4.07
C VAL A 257 18.18 32.31 4.21
N VAL A 258 17.40 31.24 4.33
CA VAL A 258 17.88 29.86 4.54
C VAL A 258 17.59 28.93 3.36
N GLY A 259 16.91 29.41 2.32
CA GLY A 259 16.62 28.64 1.12
C GLY A 259 15.88 29.48 0.08
N GLN A 260 15.49 28.84 -1.03
CA GLN A 260 14.75 29.49 -2.10
C GLN A 260 13.68 28.57 -2.70
N LEU A 261 12.51 29.14 -3.01
CA LEU A 261 11.43 28.50 -3.75
C LEU A 261 11.69 28.57 -5.26
N GLU A 262 11.18 27.59 -6.02
CA GLU A 262 11.21 27.65 -7.49
C GLU A 262 10.29 28.75 -8.05
N ARG A 263 9.21 29.08 -7.33
CA ARG A 263 8.24 30.11 -7.67
C ARG A 263 7.78 30.83 -6.41
N SER A 264 7.38 32.09 -6.54
CA SER A 264 6.77 32.81 -5.42
C SER A 264 5.40 32.21 -5.06
N PRO A 265 4.96 32.33 -3.79
CA PRO A 265 3.62 31.93 -3.38
C PRO A 265 2.51 32.56 -4.24
N GLU A 266 2.65 33.83 -4.61
CA GLU A 266 1.75 34.53 -5.52
C GLU A 266 1.69 33.85 -6.89
N SER A 267 2.85 33.64 -7.53
CA SER A 267 2.91 33.07 -8.88
C SER A 267 2.34 31.65 -8.91
N SER A 268 2.64 30.86 -7.87
CA SER A 268 2.10 29.51 -7.73
C SER A 268 0.58 29.50 -7.52
N LEU A 269 0.06 30.41 -6.69
CA LEU A 269 -1.37 30.52 -6.45
C LEU A 269 -2.11 31.01 -7.71
N SER A 270 -1.58 32.03 -8.38
CA SER A 270 -2.13 32.56 -9.64
C SER A 270 -2.18 31.48 -10.72
N GLN A 271 -1.13 30.67 -10.86
CA GLN A 271 -1.11 29.54 -11.80
C GLN A 271 -2.13 28.47 -11.42
N HIS A 272 -2.25 28.13 -10.14
CA HIS A 272 -3.22 27.16 -9.66
C HIS A 272 -4.65 27.59 -9.96
N ILE A 273 -5.00 28.83 -9.61
CA ILE A 273 -6.31 29.41 -9.93
C ILE A 273 -6.56 29.37 -11.43
N MET A 274 -5.58 29.77 -12.25
CA MET A 274 -5.67 29.68 -13.71
C MET A 274 -5.91 28.26 -14.22
N SER A 275 -5.44 27.23 -13.52
CA SER A 275 -5.70 25.83 -13.88
C SER A 275 -7.10 25.33 -13.52
N ILE A 276 -7.87 26.03 -12.67
CA ILE A 276 -9.23 25.64 -12.27
C ILE A 276 -10.18 25.84 -13.46
N ASP A 277 -10.79 24.75 -13.92
CA ASP A 277 -11.70 24.71 -15.06
C ASP A 277 -12.82 23.67 -14.88
N ARG A 278 -13.74 23.58 -15.85
CA ARG A 278 -14.86 22.61 -15.76
C ARG A 278 -14.39 21.15 -15.79
N ALA A 279 -13.26 20.83 -16.41
CA ALA A 279 -12.76 19.46 -16.48
C ALA A 279 -12.25 18.98 -15.10
N ARG A 280 -11.58 19.87 -14.35
CA ARG A 280 -11.06 19.57 -13.01
C ARG A 280 -12.15 19.39 -11.96
N LEU A 281 -13.33 19.99 -12.11
CA LEU A 281 -14.45 19.78 -11.17
C LEU A 281 -14.77 18.29 -10.99
N ALA A 282 -14.86 17.54 -12.09
CA ALA A 282 -15.16 16.11 -12.04
C ALA A 282 -14.08 15.32 -11.30
N GLU A 283 -12.81 15.69 -11.47
CA GLU A 283 -11.68 15.08 -10.76
C GLU A 283 -11.74 15.35 -9.25
N GLN A 284 -11.97 16.60 -8.86
CA GLN A 284 -12.04 16.97 -7.44
C GLN A 284 -13.23 16.28 -6.76
N LEU A 285 -14.39 16.19 -7.43
CA LEU A 285 -15.54 15.46 -6.90
C LEU A 285 -15.26 13.96 -6.72
N ARG A 286 -14.53 13.32 -7.64
CA ARG A 286 -14.11 11.91 -7.47
C ARG A 286 -13.20 11.72 -6.26
N LEU A 287 -12.29 12.66 -6.00
CA LEU A 287 -11.43 12.63 -4.81
C LEU A 287 -12.21 12.81 -3.51
N ILE A 288 -13.19 13.72 -3.50
CA ILE A 288 -14.08 13.91 -2.33
C ILE A 288 -14.90 12.64 -2.10
N ASP A 289 -15.53 12.09 -3.15
CA ASP A 289 -16.32 10.87 -3.08
C ASP A 289 -15.49 9.69 -2.57
N PHE A 290 -14.27 9.50 -3.11
CA PHE A 290 -13.34 8.50 -2.63
C PHE A 290 -12.98 8.68 -1.15
N SER A 291 -12.74 9.91 -0.71
CA SER A 291 -12.39 10.19 0.69
C SER A 291 -13.55 9.86 1.63
N LEU A 292 -14.78 10.22 1.27
CA LEU A 292 -15.97 10.00 2.09
C LEU A 292 -16.42 8.53 2.10
N PHE A 293 -16.36 7.84 0.96
CA PHE A 293 -17.01 6.54 0.77
C PHE A 293 -16.06 5.38 0.48
N GLY A 294 -14.77 5.62 0.22
CA GLY A 294 -13.84 4.60 -0.26
C GLY A 294 -13.74 3.36 0.63
N VAL A 295 -13.65 3.54 1.95
CA VAL A 295 -13.60 2.42 2.92
C VAL A 295 -14.89 1.61 2.86
N ARG A 296 -16.06 2.29 2.90
CA ARG A 296 -17.37 1.66 2.86
C ARG A 296 -17.57 0.85 1.58
N GLN A 297 -17.15 1.39 0.44
CA GLN A 297 -17.24 0.71 -0.85
C GLN A 297 -16.37 -0.57 -0.90
N MET A 298 -15.21 -0.57 -0.23
CA MET A 298 -14.34 -1.74 -0.14
C MET A 298 -14.91 -2.83 0.79
N THR A 299 -15.66 -2.46 1.83
CA THR A 299 -16.18 -3.42 2.82
C THR A 299 -17.57 -3.97 2.51
N GLU A 300 -18.44 -3.19 1.86
CA GLU A 300 -19.86 -3.57 1.66
C GLU A 300 -20.12 -4.39 0.39
N LYS A 301 -19.27 -4.28 -0.64
CA LYS A 301 -19.44 -5.04 -1.88
C LYS A 301 -19.20 -6.53 -1.65
N LYS A 302 -20.27 -7.33 -1.65
CA LYS A 302 -20.20 -8.81 -1.60
C LYS A 302 -20.23 -9.40 -3.00
N TRP A 303 -19.45 -10.46 -3.21
CA TRP A 303 -19.57 -11.27 -4.43
C TRP A 303 -20.69 -12.30 -4.23
N GLU A 304 -21.90 -11.93 -4.64
CA GLU A 304 -23.04 -12.84 -4.59
C GLU A 304 -22.91 -13.91 -5.66
N ARG A 305 -23.08 -15.17 -5.25
CA ARG A 305 -23.07 -16.30 -6.16
C ARG A 305 -24.27 -16.22 -7.09
N CYS A 306 -24.05 -16.38 -8.39
CA CYS A 306 -25.15 -16.44 -9.33
C CYS A 306 -25.94 -17.76 -9.11
N PRO A 307 -27.28 -17.74 -9.13
CA PRO A 307 -28.05 -18.98 -9.17
C PRO A 307 -27.58 -19.82 -10.36
N ARG A 308 -27.23 -21.10 -10.13
CA ARG A 308 -26.68 -22.02 -11.13
C ARG A 308 -27.55 -22.04 -12.39
N LEU A 309 -27.10 -21.37 -13.45
CA LEU A 309 -27.92 -21.11 -14.64
C LEU A 309 -27.52 -21.88 -15.90
N SER A 310 -26.53 -22.78 -15.87
CA SER A 310 -26.24 -23.62 -17.04
C SER A 310 -25.94 -25.07 -16.71
N ILE A 311 -26.41 -25.94 -17.60
CA ILE A 311 -26.17 -27.39 -17.66
C ILE A 311 -24.78 -27.67 -18.27
N ASP A 312 -24.19 -26.70 -18.98
CA ASP A 312 -22.83 -26.78 -19.51
C ASP A 312 -21.81 -26.21 -18.52
N ALA A 313 -20.91 -27.07 -18.06
CA ALA A 313 -19.84 -26.78 -17.12
C ALA A 313 -18.53 -26.39 -17.83
N ASN A 314 -18.58 -25.84 -19.04
CA ASN A 314 -17.39 -25.39 -19.79
C ASN A 314 -17.17 -23.89 -19.60
N ILE A 315 -15.91 -23.46 -19.68
CA ILE A 315 -15.54 -22.04 -19.62
C ILE A 315 -15.97 -21.34 -20.93
N ASP A 316 -16.67 -20.22 -20.82
CA ASP A 316 -17.03 -19.40 -21.98
C ASP A 316 -15.81 -18.57 -22.45
N MET A 317 -15.05 -19.12 -23.41
CA MET A 317 -13.88 -18.46 -23.96
C MET A 317 -14.18 -17.15 -24.70
N GLY A 318 -15.42 -16.94 -25.15
CA GLY A 318 -15.85 -15.65 -25.70
C GLY A 318 -15.86 -14.57 -24.62
N LYS A 319 -16.45 -14.89 -23.46
CA LYS A 319 -16.47 -14.02 -22.29
C LYS A 319 -15.10 -13.81 -21.66
N VAL A 320 -14.21 -14.82 -21.68
CA VAL A 320 -12.81 -14.65 -21.25
C VAL A 320 -12.10 -13.56 -22.08
N ARG A 321 -12.26 -13.57 -23.41
CA ARG A 321 -11.62 -12.57 -24.30
C ARG A 321 -12.20 -11.17 -24.11
N GLU A 322 -13.52 -11.09 -23.89
CA GLU A 322 -14.21 -9.84 -23.55
C GLU A 322 -13.68 -9.27 -22.24
N ALA A 323 -13.57 -10.10 -21.19
CA ALA A 323 -13.00 -9.74 -19.90
C ALA A 323 -11.55 -9.26 -20.00
N GLU A 324 -10.69 -9.99 -20.73
CA GLU A 324 -9.30 -9.58 -20.92
C GLU A 324 -9.21 -8.20 -21.57
N SER A 325 -9.99 -7.97 -22.63
CA SER A 325 -10.03 -6.70 -23.35
C SER A 325 -10.55 -5.57 -22.44
N HIS A 326 -11.59 -5.86 -21.65
CA HIS A 326 -12.16 -4.90 -20.71
C HIS A 326 -11.14 -4.47 -19.64
N VAL A 327 -10.51 -5.44 -18.95
CA VAL A 327 -9.51 -5.14 -17.91
C VAL A 327 -8.30 -4.41 -18.50
N ARG A 328 -7.83 -4.84 -19.67
CA ARG A 328 -6.73 -4.16 -20.37
C ARG A 328 -7.07 -2.70 -20.68
N ASN A 329 -8.28 -2.43 -21.17
CA ASN A 329 -8.71 -1.06 -21.46
C ASN A 329 -8.75 -0.21 -20.19
N ILE A 330 -9.27 -0.73 -19.07
CA ILE A 330 -9.26 -0.01 -17.78
C ILE A 330 -7.84 0.37 -17.35
N ILE A 331 -6.89 -0.57 -17.46
CA ILE A 331 -5.48 -0.32 -17.09
C ILE A 331 -4.86 0.70 -18.05
N SER A 332 -5.06 0.55 -19.36
CA SER A 332 -4.46 1.42 -20.37
C SER A 332 -5.01 2.85 -20.34
N GLU A 333 -6.31 3.04 -20.11
CA GLU A 333 -6.94 4.37 -20.01
C GLU A 333 -6.49 5.15 -18.77
N ALA A 334 -6.16 4.45 -17.68
CA ALA A 334 -5.66 5.06 -16.45
C ALA A 334 -4.15 5.38 -16.49
N CYS A 335 -3.44 4.99 -17.55
CA CYS A 335 -2.00 5.16 -17.67
C CYS A 335 -1.62 6.63 -17.90
N HIS A 336 -0.88 7.20 -16.95
CA HIS A 336 -0.27 8.52 -17.11
C HIS A 336 1.05 8.40 -17.87
N LYS A 337 1.12 8.96 -19.08
CA LYS A 337 2.33 8.97 -19.92
C LYS A 337 2.99 10.35 -19.88
N SER A 338 4.31 10.38 -19.71
CA SER A 338 5.09 11.63 -19.68
C SER A 338 5.97 11.81 -20.91
N SER A 339 6.47 13.03 -21.12
CA SER A 339 7.25 13.42 -22.30
C SER A 339 8.59 12.70 -22.43
N ASP A 340 9.14 12.18 -21.32
CA ASP A 340 10.36 11.36 -21.29
C ASP A 340 10.08 9.87 -21.64
N GLY A 341 8.84 9.53 -22.02
CA GLY A 341 8.42 8.16 -22.30
C GLY A 341 8.08 7.34 -21.06
N SER A 342 8.29 7.88 -19.85
CA SER A 342 7.92 7.18 -18.62
C SER A 342 6.41 7.10 -18.43
N VAL A 343 5.96 6.03 -17.78
CA VAL A 343 4.56 5.78 -17.47
C VAL A 343 4.35 5.51 -15.98
N ASN A 344 3.18 5.85 -15.45
CA ASN A 344 2.77 5.52 -14.09
C ASN A 344 1.23 5.55 -13.97
N TRP A 345 0.68 5.10 -12.85
CA TRP A 345 -0.74 5.09 -12.55
C TRP A 345 -1.00 5.71 -11.18
N LEU A 346 -2.11 6.44 -11.07
CA LEU A 346 -2.66 6.85 -9.78
C LEU A 346 -3.41 5.66 -9.17
N SER A 347 -2.70 4.85 -8.39
CA SER A 347 -3.21 3.56 -7.88
C SER A 347 -3.70 3.67 -6.44
N LEU A 348 -4.78 2.95 -6.16
CA LEU A 348 -5.20 2.66 -4.80
C LEU A 348 -4.24 1.63 -4.18
N SER A 349 -3.93 1.81 -2.90
CA SER A 349 -3.12 0.89 -2.09
C SER A 349 -3.55 0.95 -0.63
N VAL A 350 -3.01 0.04 0.18
CA VAL A 350 -3.17 0.03 1.64
C VAL A 350 -1.79 0.17 2.26
N ASP A 351 -1.63 1.09 3.21
CA ASP A 351 -0.37 1.28 3.94
C ASP A 351 -0.23 0.33 5.14
N ASP A 352 0.89 0.46 5.87
CA ASP A 352 1.18 -0.37 7.05
C ASP A 352 0.22 -0.10 8.23
N MET A 353 -0.59 0.96 8.18
CA MET A 353 -1.59 1.33 9.18
C MET A 353 -3.01 0.97 8.74
N ASP A 354 -3.15 0.04 7.79
CA ASP A 354 -4.41 -0.40 7.20
C ASP A 354 -5.26 0.78 6.67
N SER A 355 -4.60 1.79 6.10
CA SER A 355 -5.26 2.95 5.51
C SER A 355 -5.17 2.95 4.00
N LEU A 356 -6.29 3.28 3.35
CA LEU A 356 -6.40 3.54 1.92
C LEU A 356 -5.55 4.74 1.55
N VAL A 357 -4.58 4.49 0.67
CA VAL A 357 -3.70 5.51 0.11
C VAL A 357 -3.87 5.51 -1.40
N LEU A 358 -4.16 6.68 -1.94
CA LEU A 358 -4.12 6.93 -3.37
C LEU A 358 -2.78 7.56 -3.71
N GLY A 359 -2.02 6.96 -4.63
CA GLY A 359 -0.67 7.43 -4.93
C GLY A 359 -0.12 6.88 -6.24
N PRO A 360 0.96 7.47 -6.77
CA PRO A 360 1.71 6.85 -7.85
C PRO A 360 2.30 5.51 -7.40
N MET A 361 2.44 4.59 -8.35
CA MET A 361 3.04 3.28 -8.12
C MET A 361 4.57 3.36 -7.99
N ASP A 362 5.15 2.43 -7.24
CA ASP A 362 6.60 2.22 -7.21
C ASP A 362 7.10 1.48 -8.46
N ASP A 363 8.39 1.15 -8.53
CA ASP A 363 8.99 0.51 -9.70
C ASP A 363 8.89 -1.04 -9.68
N GLY A 364 8.47 -1.66 -8.57
CA GLY A 364 8.60 -3.11 -8.35
C GLY A 364 7.59 -3.99 -9.13
N ILE A 365 7.79 -5.31 -9.11
CA ILE A 365 6.85 -6.27 -9.73
C ILE A 365 5.55 -6.40 -8.91
N TYR A 366 5.64 -6.37 -7.58
CA TYR A 366 4.50 -6.69 -6.71
C TYR A 366 3.40 -5.64 -6.74
N LYS A 367 3.75 -4.39 -6.40
CA LYS A 367 2.83 -3.24 -6.34
C LYS A 367 3.16 -2.11 -7.30
N GLY A 368 4.16 -2.30 -8.15
CA GLY A 368 4.74 -1.26 -8.98
C GLY A 368 4.45 -1.37 -10.47
N THR A 369 4.98 -0.42 -11.21
CA THR A 369 4.82 -0.25 -12.66
C THR A 369 5.36 -1.44 -13.44
N ALA A 370 6.48 -2.05 -13.01
CA ALA A 370 7.04 -3.23 -13.68
C ALA A 370 6.04 -4.39 -13.72
N GLY A 371 5.29 -4.62 -12.64
CA GLY A 371 4.25 -5.64 -12.59
C GLY A 371 3.10 -5.39 -13.57
N VAL A 372 2.69 -4.13 -13.72
CA VAL A 372 1.64 -3.72 -14.66
C VAL A 372 2.09 -3.94 -16.10
N LEU A 373 3.30 -3.49 -16.44
CA LEU A 373 3.87 -3.62 -17.77
C LEU A 373 4.06 -5.09 -18.16
N LEU A 374 4.53 -5.94 -17.23
CA LEU A 374 4.60 -7.39 -17.40
C LEU A 374 3.23 -8.00 -17.73
N ALA A 375 2.18 -7.60 -17.00
CA ALA A 375 0.82 -8.08 -17.27
C ALA A 375 0.26 -7.58 -18.60
N LEU A 376 0.62 -6.37 -19.04
CA LEU A 376 0.23 -5.84 -20.36
C LEU A 376 0.99 -6.56 -21.49
N GLY A 377 2.24 -6.95 -21.24
CA GLY A 377 3.19 -7.44 -22.23
C GLY A 377 3.98 -6.29 -22.88
N GLU A 378 4.21 -5.21 -22.13
CA GLU A 378 4.90 -3.99 -22.58
C GLU A 378 6.27 -3.85 -21.89
N GLU A 379 7.16 -3.06 -22.50
CA GLU A 379 8.52 -2.82 -22.01
C GLU A 379 8.59 -1.66 -21.01
N ASN A 380 9.54 -1.72 -20.08
CA ASN A 380 9.76 -0.68 -19.09
C ASN A 380 10.80 0.34 -19.58
N ALA A 381 10.34 1.53 -20.00
CA ALA A 381 11.19 2.54 -20.63
C ALA A 381 12.15 3.30 -19.69
N GLY A 382 12.28 2.92 -18.41
CA GLY A 382 13.08 3.72 -17.49
C GLY A 382 13.46 3.05 -16.19
N THR A 383 14.64 2.44 -16.15
CA THR A 383 15.36 2.23 -14.88
C THR A 383 16.83 2.66 -15.01
N SER A 384 17.20 3.76 -14.35
CA SER A 384 18.61 4.16 -14.19
C SER A 384 19.31 3.23 -13.19
N SER A 385 20.58 2.94 -13.46
CA SER A 385 21.35 1.81 -12.89
C SER A 385 22.18 2.13 -11.64
N ASN A 386 21.98 3.28 -10.99
CA ASN A 386 23.03 3.87 -10.14
C ASN A 386 22.57 4.27 -8.72
N ASP A 387 21.86 3.38 -8.01
CA ASP A 387 21.49 3.59 -6.60
C ASP A 387 21.97 2.46 -5.67
N ASN A 388 22.26 2.82 -4.42
CA ASN A 388 22.60 1.89 -3.34
C ASN A 388 21.39 1.01 -2.97
N LEU A 389 21.33 -0.19 -3.56
CA LEU A 389 20.31 -1.20 -3.29
C LEU A 389 20.50 -1.79 -1.88
N LYS A 390 19.48 -1.69 -1.03
CA LYS A 390 19.47 -2.26 0.32
C LYS A 390 18.68 -3.57 0.46
N SER A 391 17.78 -3.88 -0.46
CA SER A 391 16.88 -5.05 -0.37
C SER A 391 17.10 -6.03 -1.52
N GLY A 392 17.18 -7.32 -1.20
CA GLY A 392 17.34 -8.45 -2.11
C GLY A 392 16.03 -9.05 -2.59
N SER A 393 14.99 -8.24 -2.86
CA SER A 393 13.69 -8.79 -3.22
C SER A 393 13.53 -9.03 -4.73
N ALA A 394 12.96 -10.18 -5.10
CA ALA A 394 12.50 -10.48 -6.46
C ALA A 394 11.17 -9.79 -6.81
N TYR A 395 10.42 -9.31 -5.82
CA TYR A 395 9.07 -8.74 -5.98
C TYR A 395 9.00 -7.24 -5.72
N MET A 396 9.88 -6.72 -4.86
CA MET A 396 9.83 -5.36 -4.35
C MET A 396 11.09 -4.58 -4.69
N GLY A 397 10.93 -3.26 -4.81
CA GLY A 397 12.05 -2.35 -4.99
C GLY A 397 12.71 -2.46 -6.37
N LYS A 398 13.85 -1.79 -6.48
CA LYS A 398 14.50 -1.54 -7.76
C LYS A 398 15.12 -2.80 -8.37
N LEU A 399 15.65 -3.71 -7.55
CA LEU A 399 16.18 -5.00 -8.04
C LEU A 399 15.10 -5.80 -8.77
N SER A 400 13.90 -5.92 -8.18
CA SER A 400 12.74 -6.54 -8.83
C SER A 400 12.40 -5.91 -10.18
N SER A 401 12.43 -4.57 -10.29
CA SER A 401 12.18 -3.86 -11.55
C SER A 401 13.23 -4.18 -12.63
N MET A 402 14.50 -4.32 -12.23
CA MET A 402 15.59 -4.68 -13.13
C MET A 402 15.48 -6.14 -13.59
N MET A 403 15.00 -7.03 -12.71
CA MET A 403 14.77 -8.44 -13.05
C MET A 403 13.60 -8.62 -14.03
N ALA A 404 12.62 -7.70 -14.03
CA ALA A 404 11.50 -7.70 -14.97
C ALA A 404 11.91 -7.29 -16.39
N ASP A 405 12.99 -6.51 -16.53
CA ASP A 405 13.43 -5.97 -17.81
C ASP A 405 14.22 -7.03 -18.60
N ALA A 406 13.67 -7.42 -19.76
CA ALA A 406 14.25 -8.43 -20.64
C ALA A 406 15.62 -8.02 -21.21
N PHE A 407 15.97 -6.72 -21.22
CA PHE A 407 17.24 -6.21 -21.73
C PHE A 407 18.44 -6.43 -20.80
N LEU A 408 18.20 -6.66 -19.50
CA LEU A 408 19.25 -7.10 -18.60
C LEU A 408 19.40 -8.61 -18.74
N THR A 409 20.15 -9.02 -19.77
CA THR A 409 20.74 -10.36 -19.83
C THR A 409 21.27 -10.70 -18.44
N SER A 410 20.75 -11.79 -17.88
CA SER A 410 20.78 -12.15 -16.46
C SER A 410 22.16 -11.99 -15.79
N ASP A 411 23.27 -12.10 -16.52
CA ASP A 411 24.61 -11.97 -15.94
C ASP A 411 24.97 -10.58 -15.42
N ALA A 412 24.43 -9.49 -15.99
CA ALA A 412 24.81 -8.14 -15.58
C ALA A 412 24.28 -7.77 -14.18
N ILE A 413 23.14 -8.36 -13.80
CA ILE A 413 22.51 -8.15 -12.48
C ILE A 413 23.12 -9.05 -11.41
N LEU A 414 23.78 -10.14 -11.80
CA LEU A 414 24.31 -11.14 -10.88
C LEU A 414 25.30 -10.58 -9.83
N PRO A 415 26.28 -9.71 -10.17
CA PRO A 415 27.16 -9.11 -9.16
C PRO A 415 26.43 -8.22 -8.15
N ILE A 416 25.31 -7.63 -8.56
CA ILE A 416 24.44 -6.83 -7.69
C ILE A 416 23.70 -7.77 -6.74
N MET A 417 23.09 -8.84 -7.28
CA MET A 417 22.39 -9.85 -6.50
C MET A 417 23.32 -10.52 -5.46
N GLU A 418 24.54 -10.89 -5.84
CA GLU A 418 25.53 -11.47 -4.91
C GLU A 418 25.93 -10.53 -3.77
N ARG A 419 26.00 -9.22 -4.05
CA ARG A 419 26.33 -8.21 -3.03
C ARG A 419 25.19 -8.04 -2.05
N VAL A 420 23.98 -7.89 -2.56
CA VAL A 420 22.78 -7.68 -1.74
C VAL A 420 22.47 -8.92 -0.91
N ALA A 421 22.59 -10.12 -1.50
CA ALA A 421 22.26 -11.36 -0.80
C ALA A 421 23.10 -11.61 0.46
N LYS A 422 24.34 -11.10 0.52
CA LYS A 422 25.24 -11.24 1.68
C LYS A 422 24.89 -10.34 2.85
N THR A 423 24.12 -9.29 2.61
CA THR A 423 23.80 -8.27 3.61
C THR A 423 22.29 -8.13 3.82
N ASP A 424 21.50 -9.04 3.25
CA ASP A 424 20.04 -9.01 3.31
C ASP A 424 19.58 -9.27 4.74
N ASP A 425 18.75 -8.37 5.29
CA ASP A 425 18.11 -8.48 6.61
C ASP A 425 16.67 -9.01 6.51
N CYS A 426 16.19 -9.20 5.29
CA CYS A 426 14.95 -9.90 4.97
C CYS A 426 15.27 -11.28 4.40
N HIS A 427 14.42 -12.28 4.67
CA HIS A 427 14.75 -13.67 4.31
C HIS A 427 13.60 -14.43 3.64
N ASP A 428 12.41 -13.84 3.60
CA ASP A 428 11.23 -14.49 3.05
C ASP A 428 11.12 -14.35 1.52
N VAL A 429 10.07 -14.94 0.93
CA VAL A 429 9.89 -14.99 -0.52
C VAL A 429 9.55 -13.61 -1.08
N LEU A 430 8.80 -12.79 -0.33
CA LEU A 430 8.36 -11.49 -0.82
C LEU A 430 9.49 -10.44 -0.75
N THR A 431 10.27 -10.42 0.31
CA THR A 431 11.14 -9.29 0.66
C THR A 431 12.63 -9.60 0.64
N GLY A 432 13.03 -10.88 0.58
CA GLY A 432 14.44 -11.25 0.68
C GLY A 432 14.90 -12.42 -0.18
N ASN A 433 16.06 -12.97 0.21
CA ASN A 433 16.82 -13.95 -0.55
C ASN A 433 16.06 -15.22 -0.98
N ALA A 434 15.06 -15.68 -0.21
CA ALA A 434 14.27 -16.84 -0.63
C ALA A 434 13.57 -16.56 -1.98
N GLY A 435 13.13 -15.33 -2.21
CA GLY A 435 12.58 -14.89 -3.49
C GLY A 435 13.59 -14.94 -4.62
N LEU A 436 14.83 -14.51 -4.40
CA LEU A 436 15.88 -14.53 -5.43
C LEU A 436 16.33 -15.95 -5.79
N ILE A 437 16.41 -16.85 -4.80
CA ILE A 437 16.70 -18.27 -5.05
C ILE A 437 15.61 -18.87 -5.93
N LEU A 438 14.33 -18.61 -5.60
CA LEU A 438 13.21 -19.09 -6.41
C LEU A 438 13.19 -18.46 -7.81
N ALA A 439 13.55 -17.18 -7.97
CA ALA A 439 13.68 -16.56 -9.30
C ALA A 439 14.83 -17.16 -10.15
N SER A 440 15.81 -17.79 -9.48
CA SER A 440 17.00 -18.41 -10.10
C SER A 440 16.87 -19.93 -10.27
N ARG A 441 15.72 -20.51 -9.93
CA ARG A 441 15.53 -21.98 -9.76
C ARG A 441 15.88 -22.84 -10.98
N ASN A 442 15.79 -22.29 -12.19
CA ASN A 442 16.10 -23.00 -13.44
C ASN A 442 17.48 -22.64 -14.02
N ARG A 443 18.33 -21.91 -13.28
CA ARG A 443 19.65 -21.48 -13.74
C ARG A 443 20.74 -22.48 -13.32
N HIS A 444 21.11 -23.36 -14.24
CA HIS A 444 22.06 -24.45 -14.00
C HIS A 444 23.54 -24.11 -14.27
N ASP A 445 23.86 -22.89 -14.72
CA ASP A 445 25.25 -22.52 -14.94
C ASP A 445 25.98 -22.21 -13.63
N LYS A 446 27.30 -22.38 -13.65
CA LYS A 446 28.14 -22.30 -12.44
C LYS A 446 28.07 -20.95 -11.72
N ARG A 447 27.83 -19.84 -12.43
CA ARG A 447 27.78 -18.51 -11.80
C ARG A 447 26.49 -18.35 -11.00
N TRP A 448 25.38 -18.80 -11.58
CA TRP A 448 24.08 -18.77 -10.90
C TRP A 448 23.99 -19.77 -9.75
N ILE A 449 24.56 -20.97 -9.91
CA ILE A 449 24.68 -21.92 -8.79
C ILE A 449 25.48 -21.31 -7.64
N ARG A 450 26.59 -20.61 -7.93
CA ARG A 450 27.36 -19.89 -6.91
C ARG A 450 26.55 -18.79 -6.22
N PHE A 451 25.74 -18.04 -6.97
CA PHE A 451 24.85 -17.05 -6.36
C PHE A 451 23.82 -17.70 -5.44
N VAL A 452 23.18 -18.79 -5.89
CA VAL A 452 22.21 -19.55 -5.09
C VAL A 452 22.85 -20.09 -3.82
N ASP A 453 24.08 -20.60 -3.91
CA ASP A 453 24.89 -21.06 -2.78
C ASP A 453 25.12 -19.93 -1.75
N ILE A 454 25.55 -18.74 -2.21
CA ILE A 454 25.73 -17.55 -1.35
C ILE A 454 24.41 -17.16 -0.65
N ALA A 455 23.31 -17.10 -1.40
CA ALA A 455 22.01 -16.70 -0.86
C ALA A 455 21.47 -17.74 0.14
N ALA A 456 21.62 -19.04 -0.16
CA ALA A 456 21.17 -20.13 0.68
C ALA A 456 22.01 -20.28 1.95
N ASP A 457 23.33 -20.13 1.87
CA ASP A 457 24.23 -20.11 3.01
C ASP A 457 23.86 -18.96 3.98
N HIS A 458 23.61 -17.76 3.43
CA HIS A 458 23.15 -16.63 4.23
C HIS A 458 21.82 -16.91 4.94
N LEU A 459 20.85 -17.56 4.27
CA LEU A 459 19.61 -17.99 4.90
C LEU A 459 19.87 -18.97 6.03
N VAL A 460 20.68 -20.02 5.83
CA VAL A 460 20.98 -20.99 6.90
C VAL A 460 21.62 -20.30 8.11
N GLN A 461 22.61 -19.43 7.88
CA GLN A 461 23.33 -18.72 8.93
C GLN A 461 22.47 -17.71 9.69
N SER A 462 21.49 -17.10 9.01
CA SER A 462 20.60 -16.10 9.61
C SER A 462 19.42 -16.71 10.38
N SER A 463 19.26 -18.03 10.35
CA SER A 463 18.20 -18.72 11.09
C SER A 463 18.51 -18.80 12.59
N PHE A 464 17.46 -18.71 13.41
CA PHE A 464 17.52 -19.02 14.84
C PHE A 464 16.51 -20.10 15.21
N GLN A 465 16.71 -20.78 16.34
CA GLN A 465 15.80 -21.82 16.81
C GLN A 465 14.64 -21.22 17.61
N HIS A 466 13.42 -21.61 17.26
CA HIS A 466 12.20 -21.26 17.97
C HIS A 466 11.25 -22.47 17.99
N ASP A 467 10.87 -22.92 19.18
CA ASP A 467 10.06 -24.14 19.39
C ASP A 467 10.58 -25.39 18.65
N GLY A 468 11.91 -25.53 18.54
CA GLY A 468 12.55 -26.68 17.87
C GLY A 468 12.60 -26.58 16.34
N TYR A 469 12.14 -25.47 15.76
CA TYR A 469 12.16 -25.21 14.31
C TYR A 469 13.05 -24.00 13.97
N PRO A 470 13.63 -23.96 12.75
CA PRO A 470 14.32 -22.78 12.28
C PRO A 470 13.31 -21.66 11.98
N MET A 471 13.69 -20.43 12.33
CA MET A 471 12.93 -19.22 12.11
C MET A 471 13.87 -18.11 11.62
N TRP A 472 13.32 -17.19 10.82
CA TRP A 472 14.06 -16.08 10.24
C TRP A 472 13.43 -14.75 10.64
N PRO A 473 14.24 -13.69 10.88
CA PRO A 473 13.72 -12.33 10.96
C PRO A 473 13.18 -11.85 9.61
N ILE A 474 12.31 -10.83 9.66
CA ILE A 474 11.82 -10.09 8.47
C ILE A 474 12.17 -8.62 8.70
N GLY A 475 13.46 -8.28 8.52
CA GLY A 475 14.01 -6.98 8.88
C GLY A 475 13.72 -6.63 10.35
N ASN A 476 13.27 -5.39 10.59
CA ASN A 476 12.89 -4.90 11.92
C ASN A 476 11.45 -5.25 12.33
N ARG A 477 10.71 -6.03 11.52
CA ARG A 477 9.29 -6.36 11.79
C ARG A 477 9.19 -7.64 12.60
N ALA A 478 8.23 -7.67 13.53
CA ALA A 478 7.84 -8.92 14.18
C ALA A 478 7.20 -9.84 13.13
N ARG A 479 7.76 -11.03 12.94
CA ARG A 479 7.20 -12.02 12.02
C ARG A 479 5.89 -12.56 12.57
N SER A 480 4.84 -12.55 11.75
CA SER A 480 3.63 -13.30 12.04
C SER A 480 3.96 -14.79 12.00
N GLU A 481 3.83 -15.47 13.14
CA GLU A 481 3.97 -16.92 13.22
C GLU A 481 2.77 -17.60 12.58
N ASN A 482 2.85 -17.86 11.28
CA ASN A 482 1.77 -18.43 10.49
C ASN A 482 2.32 -19.39 9.43
N ALA A 483 1.50 -20.36 9.02
CA ALA A 483 1.75 -21.15 7.83
C ALA A 483 1.61 -20.25 6.60
N SER A 484 2.72 -19.97 5.91
CA SER A 484 2.76 -18.99 4.83
C SER A 484 3.88 -19.30 3.84
N PHE A 485 3.60 -19.05 2.56
CA PHE A 485 4.60 -19.10 1.50
C PHE A 485 5.32 -17.77 1.34
N ALA A 486 4.61 -16.64 1.27
CA ALA A 486 5.25 -15.35 1.03
C ALA A 486 6.18 -14.89 2.16
N HIS A 487 5.76 -15.09 3.41
CA HIS A 487 6.42 -14.61 4.63
C HIS A 487 6.80 -15.72 5.63
N GLY A 488 6.35 -16.95 5.37
CA GLY A 488 6.46 -18.09 6.28
C GLY A 488 7.56 -19.09 5.92
N ASN A 489 7.69 -20.10 6.76
CA ASN A 489 8.73 -21.11 6.62
C ASN A 489 8.53 -22.02 5.40
N ALA A 490 7.29 -22.18 4.93
CA ALA A 490 7.00 -22.96 3.73
C ALA A 490 7.72 -22.37 2.50
N GLY A 491 7.74 -21.04 2.35
CA GLY A 491 8.45 -20.38 1.25
C GLY A 491 9.98 -20.51 1.35
N ILE A 492 10.53 -20.21 2.52
CA ILE A 492 11.98 -20.30 2.78
C ILE A 492 12.47 -21.74 2.63
N GLY A 493 11.73 -22.71 3.17
CA GLY A 493 12.02 -24.13 3.02
C GLY A 493 11.97 -24.57 1.55
N THR A 494 11.00 -24.08 0.79
CA THR A 494 10.93 -24.34 -0.67
C THR A 494 12.14 -23.77 -1.40
N ALA A 495 12.58 -22.54 -1.08
CA ALA A 495 13.79 -21.96 -1.65
C ALA A 495 15.04 -22.79 -1.34
N LEU A 496 15.23 -23.21 -0.08
CA LEU A 496 16.36 -24.06 0.32
C LEU A 496 16.32 -25.45 -0.33
N MET A 497 15.13 -25.99 -0.62
CA MET A 497 14.98 -27.23 -1.38
C MET A 497 15.50 -27.06 -2.82
N PHE A 498 15.15 -25.96 -3.50
CA PHE A 498 15.74 -25.63 -4.82
C PHE A 498 17.25 -25.39 -4.74
N ALA A 499 17.74 -24.71 -3.70
CA ALA A 499 19.17 -24.51 -3.50
C ALA A 499 19.90 -25.85 -3.37
N TYR A 500 19.36 -26.81 -2.61
CA TYR A 500 19.90 -28.17 -2.52
C TYR A 500 19.94 -28.86 -3.89
N ARG A 501 18.88 -28.72 -4.71
CA ARG A 501 18.85 -29.33 -6.06
C ARG A 501 19.96 -28.81 -6.97
N LEU A 502 20.29 -27.53 -6.87
CA LEU A 502 21.30 -26.89 -7.69
C LEU A 502 22.73 -27.12 -7.19
N THR A 503 22.94 -27.12 -5.87
CA THR A 503 24.28 -27.16 -5.25
C THR A 503 24.70 -28.55 -4.76
N GLY A 504 23.74 -29.38 -4.36
CA GLY A 504 23.98 -30.66 -3.70
C GLY A 504 24.30 -30.57 -2.21
N ASP A 505 24.28 -29.40 -1.57
CA ASP A 505 24.60 -29.26 -0.15
C ASP A 505 23.46 -29.78 0.76
N ALA A 506 23.73 -30.88 1.48
CA ALA A 506 22.77 -31.52 2.37
C ALA A 506 22.33 -30.64 3.57
N THR A 507 23.06 -29.57 3.89
CA THR A 507 22.68 -28.58 4.90
C THR A 507 21.44 -27.81 4.47
N TYR A 508 21.34 -27.43 3.21
CA TYR A 508 20.14 -26.77 2.67
C TYR A 508 18.95 -27.71 2.74
N TRP A 509 19.13 -28.98 2.36
CA TRP A 509 18.07 -29.99 2.47
C TRP A 509 17.56 -30.22 3.90
N ARG A 510 18.47 -30.43 4.87
CA ARG A 510 18.10 -30.62 6.28
C ARG A 510 17.35 -29.41 6.84
N THR A 511 17.78 -28.21 6.48
CA THR A 511 17.15 -26.97 6.93
C THR A 511 15.79 -26.78 6.26
N ALA A 512 15.69 -27.09 4.96
CA ALA A 512 14.43 -27.06 4.20
C ALA A 512 13.37 -27.97 4.82
N LEU A 513 13.73 -29.22 5.12
CA LEU A 513 12.81 -30.18 5.75
C LEU A 513 12.32 -29.68 7.12
N LYS A 514 13.23 -29.20 7.98
CA LYS A 514 12.84 -28.66 9.30
C LYS A 514 11.96 -27.42 9.19
N ALA A 515 12.25 -26.52 8.24
CA ALA A 515 11.41 -25.36 7.99
C ALA A 515 10.00 -25.79 7.58
N MET A 516 9.89 -26.77 6.69
CA MET A 516 8.61 -27.31 6.22
C MET A 516 7.82 -28.01 7.34
N GLU A 517 8.47 -28.81 8.18
CA GLU A 517 7.84 -29.48 9.32
C GLU A 517 7.20 -28.50 10.31
N SER A 518 7.71 -27.27 10.38
CA SER A 518 7.18 -26.24 11.30
C SER A 518 5.72 -25.85 11.01
N ASP A 519 5.21 -26.16 9.81
CA ASP A 519 3.82 -25.97 9.43
C ASP A 519 2.85 -26.75 10.35
N CYS A 520 3.29 -27.89 10.90
CA CYS A 520 2.45 -28.72 11.78
C CYS A 520 1.97 -27.99 13.04
N ARG A 521 2.68 -26.93 13.46
CA ARG A 521 2.30 -26.08 14.61
C ARG A 521 0.99 -25.31 14.37
N PHE A 522 0.59 -25.17 13.12
CA PHE A 522 -0.60 -24.44 12.70
C PHE A 522 -1.70 -25.37 12.17
N ALA A 523 -1.44 -26.67 12.07
CA ALA A 523 -2.39 -27.63 11.52
C ALA A 523 -3.60 -27.81 12.46
N LEU A 524 -4.79 -27.78 11.87
CA LEU A 524 -6.05 -28.12 12.50
C LEU A 524 -6.32 -29.62 12.39
N SER A 525 -7.32 -30.11 13.12
CA SER A 525 -7.75 -31.52 13.09
C SER A 525 -8.15 -32.03 11.70
N GLY A 526 -8.42 -31.12 10.75
CA GLY A 526 -8.73 -31.42 9.34
C GLY A 526 -7.55 -31.27 8.38
N GLY A 527 -6.31 -31.15 8.85
CA GLY A 527 -5.10 -31.13 8.01
C GLY A 527 -4.70 -29.77 7.42
N LEU A 528 -5.62 -28.79 7.40
CA LEU A 528 -5.35 -27.43 6.94
C LEU A 528 -4.79 -26.53 8.07
N TRP A 529 -4.17 -25.41 7.69
CA TRP A 529 -3.50 -24.51 8.62
C TRP A 529 -4.34 -23.30 9.02
N ARG A 530 -4.46 -23.06 10.32
CA ARG A 530 -5.12 -21.87 10.86
C ARG A 530 -4.34 -20.60 10.52
N ASP A 531 -5.05 -19.51 10.26
CA ASP A 531 -4.48 -18.17 10.15
C ASP A 531 -4.37 -17.55 11.54
N THR A 532 -3.17 -17.55 12.12
CA THR A 532 -2.92 -17.05 13.48
C THR A 532 -3.11 -15.55 13.65
N ARG A 533 -3.29 -14.81 12.55
CA ARG A 533 -3.58 -13.36 12.56
C ARG A 533 -5.06 -13.09 12.85
N LYS A 534 -5.91 -14.12 12.74
CA LYS A 534 -7.34 -14.04 13.01
C LYS A 534 -7.66 -14.71 14.34
N PRO A 535 -8.70 -14.25 15.06
CA PRO A 535 -9.14 -14.92 16.28
C PRO A 535 -9.65 -16.33 15.97
N GLY A 536 -9.35 -17.30 16.83
CA GLY A 536 -9.85 -18.67 16.71
C GLY A 536 -9.07 -19.56 15.73
N ASN A 537 -9.77 -20.53 15.15
CA ASN A 537 -9.22 -21.54 14.23
C ASN A 537 -9.67 -21.28 12.78
N GLU A 538 -9.64 -20.01 12.36
CA GLU A 538 -10.07 -19.62 11.02
C GLU A 538 -9.04 -20.00 9.94
N LEU A 539 -9.54 -20.30 8.74
CA LEU A 539 -8.75 -20.56 7.54
C LEU A 539 -8.84 -19.36 6.59
N THR A 540 -7.80 -19.15 5.77
CA THR A 540 -7.80 -18.10 4.74
C THR A 540 -7.27 -18.65 3.42
N ALA A 541 -7.93 -18.30 2.30
CA ALA A 541 -7.54 -18.69 0.94
C ALA A 541 -6.64 -17.63 0.27
N ASN A 542 -5.61 -17.17 0.99
CA ASN A 542 -4.66 -16.16 0.50
C ASN A 542 -3.30 -16.78 0.16
N TRP A 543 -2.60 -16.19 -0.81
CA TRP A 543 -1.22 -16.58 -1.15
C TRP A 543 -0.22 -16.06 -0.12
N CYS A 544 -0.37 -14.81 0.34
CA CYS A 544 0.58 -14.23 1.29
C CYS A 544 0.59 -14.95 2.64
N HIS A 545 -0.58 -15.31 3.15
CA HIS A 545 -0.79 -15.97 4.43
C HIS A 545 -2.05 -16.81 4.35
N GLY A 546 -1.93 -18.09 4.03
CA GLY A 546 -3.08 -18.97 3.87
C GLY A 546 -2.86 -20.13 2.91
N ILE A 547 -3.97 -20.82 2.64
CA ILE A 547 -4.02 -22.11 1.95
C ILE A 547 -3.49 -22.03 0.52
N THR A 548 -3.71 -20.93 -0.21
CA THR A 548 -3.23 -20.76 -1.59
C THR A 548 -1.70 -20.81 -1.67
N GLY A 549 -1.01 -20.11 -0.77
CA GLY A 549 0.45 -20.13 -0.72
C GLY A 549 0.98 -21.50 -0.28
N MET A 550 0.32 -22.13 0.68
CA MET A 550 0.68 -23.48 1.12
C MET A 550 0.53 -24.51 0.00
N ALA A 551 -0.53 -24.43 -0.80
CA ALA A 551 -0.74 -25.27 -1.97
C ALA A 551 0.38 -25.09 -3.01
N VAL A 552 0.81 -23.84 -3.29
CA VAL A 552 1.98 -23.55 -4.15
C VAL A 552 3.22 -24.27 -3.62
N SER A 553 3.49 -24.19 -2.31
CA SER A 553 4.61 -24.91 -1.71
C SER A 553 4.50 -26.42 -1.92
N ARG A 554 3.34 -27.04 -1.63
CA ARG A 554 3.16 -28.49 -1.79
C ARG A 554 3.33 -28.96 -3.23
N ILE A 555 2.80 -28.21 -4.19
CA ILE A 555 2.99 -28.50 -5.63
C ILE A 555 4.49 -28.55 -5.95
N LEU A 556 5.24 -27.50 -5.60
CA LEU A 556 6.67 -27.41 -5.91
C LEU A 556 7.49 -28.54 -5.28
N TRP A 557 7.20 -28.90 -4.03
CA TRP A 557 7.89 -30.01 -3.37
C TRP A 557 7.60 -31.37 -4.03
N LEU A 558 6.35 -31.63 -4.38
CA LEU A 558 5.95 -32.88 -5.04
C LEU A 558 6.52 -32.99 -6.46
N GLU A 559 6.59 -31.90 -7.20
CA GLU A 559 7.21 -31.86 -8.53
C GLU A 559 8.71 -32.12 -8.46
N GLN A 560 9.41 -31.44 -7.54
CA GLN A 560 10.86 -31.63 -7.40
C GLN A 560 11.22 -33.06 -6.94
N ASP A 561 10.39 -33.70 -6.12
CA ASP A 561 10.54 -35.12 -5.79
C ASP A 561 10.43 -36.01 -7.04
N LYS A 562 9.41 -35.78 -7.89
CA LYS A 562 9.19 -36.52 -9.14
C LYS A 562 10.33 -36.33 -10.15
N ASP A 563 10.78 -35.09 -10.35
CA ASP A 563 11.74 -34.73 -11.40
C ASP A 563 13.18 -35.13 -11.08
N SER A 564 13.48 -35.40 -9.81
CA SER A 564 14.86 -35.64 -9.38
C SER A 564 15.44 -37.00 -9.80
N GLY A 565 14.60 -37.93 -10.26
CA GLY A 565 15.00 -39.32 -10.56
C GLY A 565 15.53 -40.09 -9.34
N ARG A 566 15.41 -39.53 -8.13
CA ARG A 566 15.78 -40.11 -6.84
C ARG A 566 14.63 -39.86 -5.87
N GLU A 567 14.39 -40.73 -4.90
CA GLU A 567 13.38 -40.44 -3.87
C GLU A 567 13.95 -39.37 -2.91
N LEU A 568 13.53 -38.10 -3.07
CA LEU A 568 13.88 -37.02 -2.13
C LEU A 568 13.03 -37.14 -0.87
N LEU A 569 11.73 -37.37 -1.06
CA LEU A 569 10.75 -37.52 -0.01
C LEU A 569 10.58 -39.00 0.36
N THR A 570 10.45 -39.24 1.66
CA THR A 570 9.98 -40.55 2.14
C THR A 570 8.52 -40.76 1.71
N ASN A 571 8.10 -42.02 1.54
CA ASN A 571 6.70 -42.35 1.22
C ASN A 571 5.70 -41.67 2.17
N ARG A 572 6.01 -41.60 3.47
CA ARG A 572 5.16 -40.94 4.47
C ARG A 572 5.01 -39.45 4.20
N LEU A 573 6.11 -38.74 3.93
CA LEU A 573 6.09 -37.30 3.65
C LEU A 573 5.36 -37.00 2.34
N ARG A 574 5.65 -37.78 1.29
CA ARG A 574 4.99 -37.66 -0.02
C ARG A 574 3.48 -37.82 0.09
N SER A 575 3.01 -38.88 0.75
CA SER A 575 1.57 -39.11 0.96
C SER A 575 0.93 -38.02 1.83
N GLY A 576 1.63 -37.54 2.86
CA GLY A 576 1.17 -36.42 3.69
C GLY A 576 0.97 -35.14 2.88
N MET A 577 1.99 -34.72 2.13
CA MET A 577 1.92 -33.53 1.27
C MET A 577 0.84 -33.63 0.19
N MET A 578 0.64 -34.82 -0.38
CA MET A 578 -0.43 -35.06 -1.35
C MET A 578 -1.82 -34.91 -0.72
N ASN A 579 -2.02 -35.37 0.52
CA ASN A 579 -3.29 -35.17 1.23
C ASN A 579 -3.50 -33.70 1.57
N GLU A 580 -2.48 -33.02 2.10
CA GLU A 580 -2.52 -31.58 2.39
C GLU A 580 -2.86 -30.76 1.13
N LEU A 581 -2.29 -31.14 -0.03
CA LEU A 581 -2.61 -30.50 -1.31
C LEU A 581 -4.05 -30.75 -1.73
N LYS A 582 -4.55 -31.99 -1.64
CA LYS A 582 -5.96 -32.31 -1.98
C LYS A 582 -6.95 -31.53 -1.11
N ASP A 583 -6.70 -31.50 0.20
CA ASP A 583 -7.55 -30.74 1.14
C ASP A 583 -7.49 -29.24 0.83
N SER A 584 -6.31 -28.74 0.47
CA SER A 584 -6.13 -27.34 0.05
C SER A 584 -6.95 -27.03 -1.19
N LEU A 585 -6.87 -27.85 -2.24
CA LEU A 585 -7.63 -27.65 -3.49
C LEU A 585 -9.15 -27.71 -3.25
N CYS A 586 -9.64 -28.63 -2.41
CA CYS A 586 -11.04 -28.69 -1.99
C CYS A 586 -11.49 -27.40 -1.27
N TYR A 587 -10.65 -26.88 -0.37
CA TYR A 587 -10.93 -25.64 0.33
C TYR A 587 -10.95 -24.43 -0.62
N LEU A 588 -9.99 -24.32 -1.54
CA LEU A 588 -9.94 -23.22 -2.53
C LEU A 588 -11.18 -23.22 -3.44
N LEU A 589 -11.67 -24.39 -3.86
CA LEU A 589 -12.88 -24.51 -4.69
C LEU A 589 -14.14 -24.04 -3.95
N SER A 590 -14.24 -24.32 -2.66
CA SER A 590 -15.43 -24.03 -1.85
C SER A 590 -15.46 -22.62 -1.27
N SER A 591 -14.30 -22.03 -0.96
CA SER A 591 -14.16 -20.72 -0.31
C SER A 591 -14.04 -19.54 -1.26
N ILE A 592 -14.05 -19.76 -2.58
CA ILE A 592 -13.71 -18.71 -3.55
C ILE A 592 -14.63 -17.48 -3.45
N HIS A 593 -15.92 -17.68 -3.17
CA HIS A 593 -16.91 -16.61 -3.05
C HIS A 593 -16.80 -15.83 -1.73
N ASP A 594 -16.09 -16.38 -0.74
CA ASP A 594 -15.86 -15.73 0.55
C ASP A 594 -14.70 -14.71 0.48
N LEU A 595 -13.94 -14.71 -0.62
CA LEU A 595 -12.82 -13.80 -0.81
C LEU A 595 -13.30 -12.37 -1.09
N GLY A 596 -12.68 -11.39 -0.42
CA GLY A 596 -13.02 -9.97 -0.51
C GLY A 596 -12.47 -9.24 -1.73
N SER A 597 -11.51 -9.84 -2.44
CA SER A 597 -10.78 -9.23 -3.55
C SER A 597 -10.62 -10.22 -4.71
N PHE A 598 -10.46 -9.72 -5.92
CA PHE A 598 -10.10 -10.53 -7.09
C PHE A 598 -8.60 -10.53 -7.39
N SER A 599 -7.77 -9.98 -6.51
CA SER A 599 -6.31 -9.95 -6.69
C SER A 599 -5.63 -11.33 -6.63
N LEU A 600 -4.33 -11.39 -6.97
CA LEU A 600 -3.52 -12.62 -6.89
C LEU A 600 -3.06 -12.94 -5.46
N CYS A 601 -2.68 -11.94 -4.68
CA CYS A 601 -2.06 -12.11 -3.37
C CYS A 601 -3.03 -12.62 -2.30
N HIS A 602 -4.24 -12.07 -2.27
CA HIS A 602 -5.25 -12.37 -1.24
C HIS A 602 -6.66 -12.30 -1.84
N GLY A 603 -6.81 -12.88 -3.02
CA GLY A 603 -8.05 -12.81 -3.78
C GLY A 603 -8.27 -13.99 -4.69
N VAL A 604 -9.40 -13.92 -5.38
CA VAL A 604 -9.93 -14.98 -6.25
C VAL A 604 -8.92 -15.40 -7.30
N SER A 605 -8.18 -14.45 -7.90
CA SER A 605 -7.30 -14.78 -9.00
C SER A 605 -6.17 -15.72 -8.61
N GLY A 606 -5.61 -15.57 -7.41
CA GLY A 606 -4.54 -16.45 -6.93
C GLY A 606 -5.04 -17.88 -6.72
N SER A 607 -6.23 -18.03 -6.15
CA SER A 607 -6.88 -19.33 -5.95
C SER A 607 -7.22 -20.00 -7.28
N ILE A 608 -7.80 -19.27 -8.25
CA ILE A 608 -8.07 -19.81 -9.59
C ILE A 608 -6.77 -20.24 -10.27
N GLN A 609 -5.70 -19.46 -10.17
CA GLN A 609 -4.43 -19.81 -10.81
C GLN A 609 -3.86 -21.14 -10.30
N VAL A 610 -3.89 -21.37 -8.98
CA VAL A 610 -3.48 -22.67 -8.39
C VAL A 610 -4.40 -23.79 -8.86
N LEU A 611 -5.71 -23.55 -8.93
CA LEU A 611 -6.68 -24.56 -9.39
C LEU A 611 -6.55 -24.90 -10.87
N LEU A 612 -6.25 -23.90 -11.72
CA LEU A 612 -5.95 -24.11 -13.15
C LEU A 612 -4.69 -24.94 -13.33
N TYR A 613 -3.64 -24.65 -12.57
CA TYR A 613 -2.42 -25.46 -12.57
C TYR A 613 -2.71 -26.90 -12.13
N ALA A 614 -3.50 -27.06 -11.07
CA ALA A 614 -3.91 -28.38 -10.58
C ALA A 614 -4.76 -29.15 -11.61
N PHE A 615 -5.61 -28.46 -12.37
CA PHE A 615 -6.38 -29.05 -13.48
C PHE A 615 -5.46 -29.58 -14.58
N GLU A 616 -4.53 -28.75 -15.06
CA GLU A 616 -3.59 -29.10 -16.14
C GLU A 616 -2.72 -30.30 -15.76
N HIS A 617 -2.36 -30.41 -14.48
CA HIS A 617 -1.55 -31.52 -13.95
C HIS A 617 -2.37 -32.70 -13.41
N HIS A 618 -3.66 -32.78 -13.75
CA HIS A 618 -4.58 -33.89 -13.41
C HIS A 618 -4.70 -34.17 -11.90
N LEU A 619 -4.63 -33.12 -11.07
CA LEU A 619 -4.80 -33.20 -9.62
C LEU A 619 -6.26 -33.03 -9.18
N LEU A 620 -7.16 -32.65 -10.10
CA LEU A 620 -8.59 -32.46 -9.85
C LEU A 620 -9.42 -33.61 -10.44
N ASP A 621 -10.46 -34.03 -9.72
CA ASP A 621 -11.47 -34.96 -10.22
C ASP A 621 -12.53 -34.26 -11.10
N GLY A 622 -13.36 -35.04 -11.79
CA GLY A 622 -14.36 -34.48 -12.71
C GLY A 622 -15.41 -33.57 -12.05
N GLN A 623 -15.71 -33.72 -10.76
CA GLN A 623 -16.62 -32.83 -10.05
C GLN A 623 -15.91 -31.52 -9.69
N GLN A 624 -14.66 -31.60 -9.23
CA GLN A 624 -13.82 -30.44 -8.94
C GLN A 624 -13.59 -29.59 -10.19
N VAL A 625 -13.34 -30.20 -11.35
CA VAL A 625 -13.21 -29.50 -12.64
C VAL A 625 -14.49 -28.75 -13.01
N ARG A 626 -15.67 -29.37 -12.83
CA ARG A 626 -16.94 -28.67 -13.06
C ARG A 626 -17.09 -27.46 -12.14
N THR A 627 -16.77 -27.60 -10.85
CA THR A 627 -16.83 -26.49 -9.89
C THR A 627 -15.83 -25.39 -10.21
N LEU A 628 -14.62 -25.72 -10.68
CA LEU A 628 -13.64 -24.73 -11.15
C LEU A 628 -14.21 -23.92 -12.32
N ASN A 629 -14.79 -24.59 -13.32
CA ASN A 629 -15.34 -23.92 -14.49
C ASN A 629 -16.54 -23.03 -14.15
N GLU A 630 -17.42 -23.48 -13.24
CA GLU A 630 -18.50 -22.65 -12.68
C GLU A 630 -17.94 -21.39 -12.02
N ASN A 631 -16.95 -21.54 -11.13
CA ASN A 631 -16.32 -20.43 -10.42
C ASN A 631 -15.65 -19.43 -11.37
N ILE A 632 -14.99 -19.90 -12.44
CA ILE A 632 -14.38 -19.04 -13.46
C ILE A 632 -15.44 -18.25 -14.23
N ASN A 633 -16.53 -18.91 -14.64
CA ASN A 633 -17.63 -18.24 -15.34
C ASN A 633 -18.31 -17.18 -14.46
N ASP A 634 -18.54 -17.48 -13.17
CA ASP A 634 -19.09 -16.53 -12.20
C ASP A 634 -18.15 -15.34 -11.98
N PHE A 635 -16.83 -15.59 -11.88
CA PHE A 635 -15.80 -14.56 -11.76
C PHE A 635 -15.81 -13.60 -12.95
N ILE A 636 -15.80 -14.14 -14.17
CA ILE A 636 -15.82 -13.36 -15.41
C ILE A 636 -17.11 -12.55 -15.53
N ARG A 637 -18.26 -13.19 -15.28
CA ARG A 637 -19.56 -12.53 -15.36
C ARG A 637 -19.62 -11.37 -14.37
N PHE A 638 -19.26 -11.59 -13.11
CA PHE A 638 -19.28 -10.55 -12.09
C PHE A 638 -18.34 -9.39 -12.46
N GLY A 639 -17.12 -9.68 -12.93
CA GLY A 639 -16.16 -8.66 -13.37
C GLY A 639 -16.66 -7.83 -14.56
N LEU A 640 -17.38 -8.44 -15.51
CA LEU A 640 -17.95 -7.74 -16.67
C LEU A 640 -19.20 -6.92 -16.32
N THR A 641 -20.05 -7.39 -15.42
CA THR A 641 -21.37 -6.77 -15.17
C THR A 641 -21.45 -5.92 -13.91
N VAL A 642 -20.55 -6.12 -12.95
CA VAL A 642 -20.60 -5.46 -11.64
C VAL A 642 -19.30 -4.73 -11.33
N ASP A 643 -18.22 -5.45 -11.05
CA ASP A 643 -16.95 -4.88 -10.60
C ASP A 643 -15.85 -5.94 -10.55
N TRP A 644 -14.59 -5.52 -10.74
CA TRP A 644 -13.43 -6.40 -10.61
C TRP A 644 -12.89 -6.51 -9.19
N ARG A 645 -13.55 -5.93 -8.17
CA ARG A 645 -13.18 -6.02 -6.73
C ARG A 645 -11.69 -5.82 -6.43
N CYS A 646 -11.08 -4.90 -7.17
CA CYS A 646 -9.70 -4.45 -7.01
C CYS A 646 -9.66 -2.96 -6.66
N GLY A 647 -10.72 -2.39 -6.09
CA GLY A 647 -10.77 -0.98 -5.70
C GLY A 647 -12.17 -0.45 -5.44
N THR A 648 -12.29 0.86 -5.57
CA THR A 648 -13.51 1.66 -5.36
C THR A 648 -14.21 1.93 -6.70
N SER A 649 -15.36 2.61 -6.68
CA SER A 649 -16.02 3.07 -7.91
C SER A 649 -15.19 4.10 -8.71
N ASN A 650 -14.29 4.83 -8.04
CA ASN A 650 -13.51 5.91 -8.66
C ASN A 650 -12.06 5.53 -8.96
N TYR A 651 -11.47 4.64 -8.14
CA TYR A 651 -10.05 4.32 -8.20
C TYR A 651 -9.81 2.82 -8.00
N TYR A 652 -9.01 2.25 -8.89
CA TYR A 652 -8.56 0.87 -8.82
C TYR A 652 -7.14 0.75 -8.28
N CYS A 653 -6.84 -0.40 -7.70
CA CYS A 653 -5.50 -0.91 -7.55
C CYS A 653 -5.07 -1.52 -8.88
N TYR A 654 -4.01 -0.99 -9.49
CA TYR A 654 -3.54 -1.44 -10.81
C TYR A 654 -2.46 -2.51 -10.74
N SER A 655 -1.92 -2.79 -9.54
CA SER A 655 -0.78 -3.67 -9.37
C SER A 655 -0.98 -5.12 -9.82
N LEU A 656 0.13 -5.82 -10.04
CA LEU A 656 0.14 -7.23 -10.40
C LEU A 656 -0.40 -8.09 -9.26
N MET A 657 0.12 -7.94 -8.04
CA MET A 657 -0.23 -8.88 -6.96
C MET A 657 -1.49 -8.49 -6.19
N THR A 658 -1.86 -7.20 -6.17
CA THR A 658 -3.01 -6.72 -5.38
C THR A 658 -4.11 -6.08 -6.21
N GLY A 659 -4.02 -6.10 -7.55
CA GLY A 659 -4.88 -5.29 -8.41
C GLY A 659 -5.23 -5.91 -9.78
N LEU A 660 -5.68 -5.04 -10.68
CA LEU A 660 -6.22 -5.41 -12.01
C LEU A 660 -5.19 -6.06 -12.93
N ALA A 661 -3.89 -5.71 -12.81
CA ALA A 661 -2.87 -6.39 -13.61
C ALA A 661 -2.77 -7.89 -13.26
N GLY A 662 -3.05 -8.27 -12.01
CA GLY A 662 -3.15 -9.67 -11.61
C GLY A 662 -4.35 -10.40 -12.22
N VAL A 663 -5.50 -9.73 -12.27
CA VAL A 663 -6.70 -10.22 -12.96
C VAL A 663 -6.40 -10.42 -14.45
N LEU A 664 -5.74 -9.45 -15.08
CA LEU A 664 -5.32 -9.54 -16.49
C LEU A 664 -4.37 -10.73 -16.71
N ALA A 665 -3.40 -10.93 -15.82
CA ALA A 665 -2.47 -12.05 -15.89
C ALA A 665 -3.21 -13.40 -15.80
N LEU A 666 -4.19 -13.53 -14.90
CA LEU A 666 -5.02 -14.74 -14.80
C LEU A 666 -5.85 -14.98 -16.08
N LEU A 667 -6.50 -13.94 -16.61
CA LEU A 667 -7.31 -14.07 -17.83
C LEU A 667 -6.48 -14.54 -19.03
N LYS A 668 -5.21 -14.13 -19.10
CA LYS A 668 -4.24 -14.66 -20.07
C LYS A 668 -3.89 -16.14 -19.80
N GLN A 669 -3.70 -16.53 -18.53
CA GLN A 669 -3.44 -17.93 -18.15
C GLN A 669 -4.61 -18.86 -18.52
N ILE A 670 -5.86 -18.44 -18.32
CA ILE A 670 -7.07 -19.22 -18.71
C ILE A 670 -7.08 -19.54 -20.22
N LYS A 671 -6.49 -18.67 -21.04
CA LYS A 671 -6.37 -18.86 -22.49
C LYS A 671 -5.10 -19.60 -22.92
N SER A 672 -4.13 -19.76 -22.02
CA SER A 672 -2.80 -20.31 -22.33
C SER A 672 -2.86 -21.82 -22.44
N GLU A 673 -2.09 -22.38 -23.37
CA GLU A 673 -1.82 -23.82 -23.42
C GLU A 673 -0.74 -24.24 -22.41
N ASN A 674 0.00 -23.27 -21.85
CA ASN A 674 1.01 -23.51 -20.83
C ASN A 674 0.64 -22.73 -19.57
N ILE A 675 -0.07 -23.40 -18.66
CA ILE A 675 -0.50 -22.83 -17.38
C ILE A 675 0.67 -22.94 -16.40
N CYS A 676 1.04 -21.83 -15.78
CA CYS A 676 2.10 -21.81 -14.77
C CYS A 676 1.66 -21.11 -13.48
N LEU A 677 2.43 -21.34 -12.42
CA LEU A 677 2.22 -20.69 -11.12
C LEU A 677 2.84 -19.29 -11.04
N GLU A 678 3.44 -18.76 -12.11
CA GLU A 678 3.96 -17.37 -12.11
C GLU A 678 2.81 -16.37 -12.33
N PRO A 679 2.69 -15.29 -11.55
CA PRO A 679 3.69 -14.73 -10.64
C PRO A 679 3.47 -15.08 -9.15
N LEU A 680 2.71 -16.12 -8.79
CA LEU A 680 2.63 -16.63 -7.40
C LEU A 680 3.95 -17.25 -6.93
N ILE A 681 4.83 -17.58 -7.88
CA ILE A 681 6.24 -17.86 -7.67
C ILE A 681 7.02 -16.73 -8.38
N PRO A 682 8.16 -16.27 -7.83
CA PRO A 682 9.00 -15.29 -8.50
C PRO A 682 9.27 -15.64 -9.96
N LEU A 683 9.13 -14.66 -10.85
CA LEU A 683 9.34 -14.83 -12.29
C LEU A 683 10.74 -15.40 -12.55
N CYS A 684 10.79 -16.49 -13.31
CA CYS A 684 12.07 -17.07 -13.72
C CYS A 684 12.67 -16.19 -14.83
N GLN A 685 13.95 -15.85 -14.72
CA GLN A 685 14.62 -14.99 -15.71
C GLN A 685 14.88 -15.69 -17.07
N VAL A 686 14.29 -16.85 -17.33
CA VAL A 686 14.51 -17.61 -18.56
C VAL A 686 13.21 -17.59 -19.37
N LYS A 687 13.15 -16.74 -20.39
CA LYS A 687 12.43 -17.09 -21.61
C LYS A 687 13.50 -17.67 -22.54
N ASP A 688 13.49 -18.98 -22.70
CA ASP A 688 14.21 -19.63 -23.79
C ASP A 688 13.61 -19.22 -25.14
#